data_AF-A0A0W0Z0R7-F1
#
_entry.id   AF-A0A0W0Z0R7-F1
#
_cell.length_a   1.000
_cell.length_b   1.000
_cell.length_c   1.000
_cell.angle_alpha   90.00
_cell.angle_beta   90.00
_cell.angle_gamma   90.00
#
_symmetry.space_group_name_H-M   'P 1'
#
loop_
_entity.id
_entity.type
_entity.pdbx_description
1 polymer ?
#
loop_
_entity_poly.entity_id
_entity_poly.type
_entity_poly.pdbx_seq_one_letter_code
_entity_poly.pdbx_strand_id
1 'polypeptide(L)'
;MRKGIILRVVDGTALSPELSRTLEELLPKHKIEYFQNKPDYAQSIERRINSLYDAFLFILDAYPLDPKFTNLNADTLRNYAQLCKDNCDLTKGSVEELHKELEKYTAKLVDVLSVAWEWPKGKAVKESIACLNEAEQYVLMGRGRPDLATLTPIQIGTETEYVLQFDESLPPYYDQIVTELQTLKENNYPRTPAWFRHLSEYQQAYFCNLDMKKLDATTVMQDFNSFMSVWESTQKNSLSLASDLNKIKTHAAPYPNWFNSLNVAQQAMVRVLSEDPASFDSHLRSFKKTLIELATKLAYNKTLSLIPRLPQWYWVLPKTQQAFLAQVLKKEKNVEDAVSFVSSRHRTLPLPANFAAHSLIKLNKEGESEVFFGRRFRSSHIASRDGLDFPEAVQQRHCDANLAQVMSKAHAEQFRLLQTLISPIHALDYVPSAVTDYLPELPPDLELYKIARAAVKRSEKALVTLQHNHPFNVAKRYYYTEFNDPDSLLLLEIARNYVSTIPGLKELLTDYENVLNSPLGTATVLDHDGRELFLSSLEQLIILTLGGYSYGSCVSGKDRKAIELMHTDAMILYKAKYGAWPKFGDPKEKTDRVNFVEILTDLYMSRHQHVHAGQNAPGSEGIKTPGMYLPADVAEAINKHLGTEKGLDYDDRLATDNEVKNISKELKNYLLPENDLLCKLMARQLGEVLCTRLYDSLSALINEERRFQPKKDIWSLGWFDSSKKESGATPTGIQSIRGLMLDEHAGKNNVNRMEKIFAAVLSRPETDSSRTKETNSVYSRIRDMLRPLKSGLNLDKVAEEAVTEWSQLFEDSKRDNSLLVY
;
A
#
# COMPACT_ATOMS: atom_id res chain seq x y z
N MET A 1 11.64 -15.64 8.07
CA MET A 1 11.51 -17.12 8.04
C MET A 1 11.17 -17.59 6.63
N ARG A 2 11.70 -18.73 6.19
CA ARG A 2 11.45 -19.30 4.85
C ARG A 2 10.04 -19.89 4.79
N LYS A 3 9.14 -19.32 3.98
CA LYS A 3 7.74 -19.78 3.81
C LYS A 3 7.59 -20.87 2.72
N GLY A 4 8.70 -21.51 2.35
CA GLY A 4 8.79 -22.50 1.28
C GLY A 4 9.31 -21.89 -0.03
N ILE A 5 9.48 -22.75 -1.04
CA ILE A 5 9.95 -22.39 -2.38
C ILE A 5 8.89 -22.83 -3.39
N ILE A 6 8.54 -21.95 -4.33
CA ILE A 6 7.72 -22.29 -5.49
C ILE A 6 8.64 -22.46 -6.69
N LEU A 7 8.65 -23.64 -7.29
CA LEU A 7 9.33 -23.92 -8.56
C LEU A 7 8.30 -23.91 -9.69
N ARG A 8 8.39 -22.91 -10.56
CA ARG A 8 7.56 -22.79 -11.75
C ARG A 8 8.17 -23.55 -12.91
N VAL A 9 7.39 -24.42 -13.53
CA VAL A 9 7.83 -25.26 -14.65
C VAL A 9 6.85 -25.09 -15.82
N VAL A 10 7.36 -24.95 -17.04
CA VAL A 10 6.50 -24.86 -18.23
C VAL A 10 5.68 -26.13 -18.37
N ASP A 11 4.37 -25.98 -18.59
CA ASP A 11 3.44 -27.11 -18.74
C ASP A 11 3.89 -28.07 -19.85
N GLY A 12 3.79 -29.38 -19.58
CA GLY A 12 4.30 -30.43 -20.46
C GLY A 12 5.81 -30.69 -20.42
N THR A 13 6.59 -29.94 -19.63
CA THR A 13 8.03 -30.21 -19.46
C THR A 13 8.26 -31.48 -18.64
N ALA A 14 8.87 -32.50 -19.23
CA ALA A 14 9.32 -33.69 -18.52
C ALA A 14 10.65 -33.42 -17.82
N LEU A 15 10.68 -33.55 -16.48
CA LEU A 15 11.90 -33.45 -15.69
C LEU A 15 12.54 -34.83 -15.58
N SER A 16 13.81 -34.96 -15.98
CA SER A 16 14.55 -36.21 -15.77
C SER A 16 14.76 -36.48 -14.27
N PRO A 17 15.00 -37.74 -13.87
CA PRO A 17 15.35 -38.06 -12.49
C PRO A 17 16.58 -37.28 -11.99
N GLU A 18 17.57 -37.08 -12.86
CA GLU A 18 18.81 -36.35 -12.55
C GLU A 18 18.51 -34.87 -12.29
N LEU A 19 17.77 -34.22 -13.19
CA LEU A 19 17.36 -32.82 -13.04
C LEU A 19 16.48 -32.64 -11.80
N SER A 20 15.56 -33.57 -11.54
CA SER A 20 14.69 -33.53 -10.36
C SER A 20 15.49 -33.62 -9.06
N ARG A 21 16.54 -34.47 -9.02
CA ARG A 21 17.45 -34.56 -7.88
C ARG A 21 18.21 -33.26 -7.66
N THR A 22 18.78 -32.68 -8.72
CA THR A 22 19.50 -31.41 -8.63
C THR A 22 18.59 -30.26 -8.19
N LEU A 23 17.35 -30.22 -8.69
CA LEU A 23 16.35 -29.24 -8.24
C LEU A 23 15.99 -29.42 -6.77
N GLU A 24 15.92 -30.64 -6.25
CA GLU A 24 15.69 -30.89 -4.82
C GLU A 24 16.90 -30.49 -3.97
N GLU A 25 18.13 -30.64 -4.47
CA GLU A 25 19.34 -30.18 -3.79
C GLU A 25 19.43 -28.65 -3.75
N LEU A 26 19.14 -27.97 -4.87
CA LEU A 26 19.17 -26.52 -4.98
C LEU A 26 17.99 -25.86 -4.27
N LEU A 27 16.80 -26.48 -4.38
CA LEU A 27 15.53 -25.97 -3.87
C LEU A 27 14.84 -27.02 -2.98
N PRO A 28 15.37 -27.30 -1.77
CA PRO A 28 14.80 -28.35 -0.91
C PRO A 28 13.33 -28.12 -0.59
N LYS A 29 12.51 -29.16 -0.75
CA LYS A 29 11.06 -29.17 -0.45
C LYS A 29 10.27 -28.12 -1.26
N HIS A 30 10.70 -27.83 -2.48
CA HIS A 30 9.97 -26.94 -3.36
C HIS A 30 8.60 -27.54 -3.74
N LYS A 31 7.65 -26.66 -4.05
CA LYS A 31 6.37 -27.04 -4.66
C LYS A 31 6.40 -26.68 -6.13
N ILE A 32 6.08 -27.65 -6.99
CA ILE A 32 5.99 -27.41 -8.43
C ILE A 32 4.66 -26.72 -8.75
N GLU A 33 4.73 -25.62 -9.51
CA GLU A 33 3.60 -24.93 -10.11
C GLU A 33 3.79 -24.93 -11.64
N TYR A 34 2.90 -25.61 -12.36
CA TYR A 34 2.96 -25.60 -13.82
C TYR A 34 2.38 -24.30 -14.37
N PHE A 35 3.00 -23.73 -15.40
CA PHE A 35 2.52 -22.52 -16.05
C PHE A 35 2.53 -22.63 -17.57
N GLN A 36 1.65 -21.87 -18.21
CA GLN A 36 1.56 -21.77 -19.66
C GLN A 36 2.26 -20.52 -20.17
N ASN A 37 2.67 -20.54 -21.44
CA ASN A 37 3.27 -19.37 -22.09
C ASN A 37 2.28 -18.19 -22.20
N LYS A 38 0.97 -18.48 -22.26
CA LYS A 38 -0.07 -17.45 -22.23
C LYS A 38 -0.47 -17.13 -20.78
N PRO A 39 -0.62 -15.86 -20.40
CA PRO A 39 -1.04 -15.48 -19.05
C PRO A 39 -2.46 -15.96 -18.75
N ASP A 40 -2.66 -16.49 -17.53
CA ASP A 40 -3.98 -16.79 -16.99
C ASP A 40 -4.51 -15.56 -16.21
N TYR A 41 -5.22 -14.70 -16.93
CA TYR A 41 -5.82 -13.50 -16.34
C TYR A 41 -6.96 -13.83 -15.37
N ALA A 42 -7.72 -14.91 -15.59
CA ALA A 42 -8.79 -15.31 -14.69
C ALA A 42 -8.23 -15.71 -13.32
N GLN A 43 -7.14 -16.48 -13.31
CA GLN A 43 -6.42 -16.83 -12.09
C GLN A 43 -5.87 -15.59 -11.37
N SER A 44 -5.33 -14.62 -12.12
CA SER A 44 -4.83 -13.37 -11.53
C SER A 44 -5.97 -12.58 -10.86
N ILE A 45 -7.10 -12.43 -11.54
CA ILE A 45 -8.28 -11.75 -10.97
C ILE A 45 -8.85 -12.49 -9.76
N GLU A 46 -8.88 -13.83 -9.79
CA GLU A 46 -9.27 -14.65 -8.65
C GLU A 46 -8.35 -14.43 -7.44
N ARG A 47 -7.02 -14.44 -7.64
CA ARG A 47 -6.02 -14.16 -6.61
C ARG A 47 -6.24 -12.76 -6.02
N ARG A 48 -6.58 -11.76 -6.84
CA ARG A 48 -6.88 -10.40 -6.38
C ARG A 48 -8.13 -10.35 -5.50
N ILE A 49 -9.23 -10.95 -5.94
CA ILE A 49 -10.48 -11.05 -5.17
C ILE A 49 -10.22 -11.74 -3.83
N ASN A 50 -9.49 -12.86 -3.83
CA ASN A 50 -9.13 -13.60 -2.62
C ASN A 50 -8.28 -12.76 -1.66
N SER A 51 -7.29 -12.03 -2.17
CA SER A 51 -6.44 -11.18 -1.33
C SER A 51 -7.19 -10.01 -0.70
N LEU A 52 -8.10 -9.38 -1.45
CA LEU A 52 -8.96 -8.31 -0.93
C LEU A 52 -10.01 -8.84 0.07
N TYR A 53 -10.52 -10.05 -0.15
CA TYR A 53 -11.37 -10.74 0.83
C TYR A 53 -10.63 -10.97 2.15
N ASP A 54 -9.42 -11.54 2.10
CA ASP A 54 -8.58 -11.77 3.28
C ASP A 54 -8.26 -10.46 4.01
N ALA A 55 -7.99 -9.38 3.26
CA ALA A 55 -7.79 -8.03 3.80
C ALA A 55 -9.04 -7.53 4.54
N PHE A 56 -10.23 -7.70 3.96
CA PHE A 56 -11.48 -7.32 4.61
C PHE A 56 -11.72 -8.09 5.91
N LEU A 57 -11.48 -9.41 5.91
CA LEU A 57 -11.57 -10.21 7.13
C LEU A 57 -10.56 -9.76 8.18
N PHE A 58 -9.35 -9.42 7.76
CA PHE A 58 -8.33 -8.90 8.66
C PHE A 58 -8.74 -7.56 9.28
N ILE A 59 -9.42 -6.67 8.56
CA ILE A 59 -9.95 -5.42 9.13
C ILE A 59 -10.95 -5.72 10.24
N LEU A 60 -11.88 -6.65 10.02
CA LEU A 60 -12.87 -7.03 11.03
C LEU A 60 -12.21 -7.50 12.34
N ASP A 61 -11.11 -8.25 12.23
CA ASP A 61 -10.38 -8.77 13.39
C ASP A 61 -9.45 -7.71 14.03
N ALA A 62 -8.76 -6.91 13.22
CA ALA A 62 -7.69 -6.01 13.66
C ALA A 62 -8.19 -4.63 14.08
N TYR A 63 -9.25 -4.14 13.44
CA TYR A 63 -9.85 -2.83 13.64
C TYR A 63 -11.37 -2.98 13.82
N PRO A 64 -11.81 -3.54 14.97
CA PRO A 64 -13.20 -3.90 15.18
C PRO A 64 -14.14 -2.70 15.14
N LEU A 65 -15.39 -2.97 14.80
CA LEU A 65 -16.48 -2.00 14.73
C LEU A 65 -16.67 -1.29 16.09
N ASP A 66 -16.92 0.02 16.05
CA ASP A 66 -17.27 0.78 17.25
C ASP A 66 -18.80 0.75 17.43
N PRO A 67 -19.33 0.14 18.51
CA PRO A 67 -20.77 0.11 18.77
C PRO A 67 -21.42 1.50 18.92
N LYS A 68 -20.63 2.56 19.13
CA LYS A 68 -21.12 3.94 19.14
C LYS A 68 -21.44 4.46 17.74
N PHE A 69 -20.91 3.83 16.70
CA PHE A 69 -21.04 4.25 15.31
C PHE A 69 -21.92 3.33 14.47
N THR A 70 -21.97 2.03 14.78
CA THR A 70 -22.78 1.08 14.01
C THR A 70 -23.36 -0.04 14.87
N ASN A 71 -24.54 -0.53 14.47
CA ASN A 71 -25.16 -1.73 15.04
C ASN A 71 -24.81 -3.00 14.25
N LEU A 72 -24.13 -2.85 13.12
CA LEU A 72 -23.72 -4.00 12.30
C LEU A 72 -22.72 -4.84 13.09
N ASN A 73 -22.85 -6.16 13.00
CA ASN A 73 -21.91 -7.10 13.60
C ASN A 73 -20.96 -7.68 12.55
N ALA A 74 -19.80 -8.16 13.02
CA ALA A 74 -18.75 -8.66 12.14
C ALA A 74 -19.19 -9.87 11.30
N ASP A 75 -20.06 -10.74 11.84
CA ASP A 75 -20.54 -11.94 11.14
C ASP A 75 -21.42 -11.60 9.94
N THR A 76 -22.31 -10.61 10.08
CA THR A 76 -23.12 -10.10 8.97
C THR A 76 -22.23 -9.57 7.84
N LEU A 77 -21.20 -8.80 8.21
CA LEU A 77 -20.26 -8.25 7.23
C LEU A 77 -19.42 -9.35 6.56
N ARG A 78 -18.96 -10.34 7.32
CA ARG A 78 -18.21 -11.50 6.82
C ARG A 78 -19.04 -12.32 5.82
N ASN A 79 -20.31 -12.61 6.16
CA ASN A 79 -21.23 -13.34 5.30
C ASN A 79 -21.58 -12.55 4.04
N TYR A 80 -21.75 -11.23 4.14
CA TYR A 80 -21.97 -10.39 2.96
C TYR A 80 -20.76 -10.38 2.03
N ALA A 81 -19.54 -10.23 2.56
CA ALA A 81 -18.32 -10.24 1.76
C ALA A 81 -18.09 -11.60 1.07
N GLN A 82 -18.38 -12.72 1.76
CA GLN A 82 -18.32 -14.06 1.17
C GLN A 82 -19.33 -14.21 0.03
N LEU A 83 -20.58 -13.80 0.25
CA LEU A 83 -21.59 -13.81 -0.81
C LEU A 83 -21.16 -12.95 -2.01
N CYS A 84 -20.54 -11.79 -1.78
CA CYS A 84 -20.06 -10.94 -2.87
C CYS A 84 -18.98 -11.64 -3.70
N LYS A 85 -18.10 -12.39 -3.03
CA LYS A 85 -17.02 -13.16 -3.64
C LYS A 85 -17.57 -14.34 -4.45
N ASP A 86 -18.51 -15.09 -3.88
CA ASP A 86 -19.13 -16.25 -4.55
C ASP A 86 -19.95 -15.86 -5.78
N ASN A 87 -20.38 -14.61 -5.88
CA ASN A 87 -21.13 -14.08 -7.03
C ASN A 87 -20.24 -13.49 -8.14
N CYS A 88 -18.91 -13.50 -7.99
CA CYS A 88 -18.01 -13.06 -9.05
C CYS A 88 -17.99 -14.10 -10.18
N ASP A 89 -18.26 -13.67 -11.41
CA ASP A 89 -18.20 -14.55 -12.58
C ASP A 89 -16.80 -14.52 -13.20
N LEU A 90 -15.99 -15.55 -12.89
CA LEU A 90 -14.63 -15.71 -13.41
C LEU A 90 -14.58 -16.51 -14.71
N THR A 91 -15.74 -16.88 -15.29
CA THR A 91 -15.83 -17.59 -16.56
C THR A 91 -15.86 -16.65 -17.77
N LYS A 92 -15.77 -15.33 -17.54
CA LYS A 92 -15.73 -14.32 -18.60
C LYS A 92 -14.53 -14.54 -19.53
N GLY A 93 -14.76 -14.36 -20.83
CA GLY A 93 -13.78 -14.69 -21.87
C GLY A 93 -12.74 -13.60 -22.14
N SER A 94 -12.97 -12.36 -21.71
CA SER A 94 -12.05 -11.23 -21.93
C SER A 94 -11.48 -10.66 -20.65
N VAL A 95 -10.26 -10.10 -20.75
CA VAL A 95 -9.56 -9.46 -19.62
C VAL A 95 -10.36 -8.27 -19.10
N GLU A 96 -10.97 -7.49 -20.00
CA GLU A 96 -11.77 -6.32 -19.65
C GLU A 96 -13.03 -6.69 -18.85
N GLU A 97 -13.71 -7.79 -19.20
CA GLU A 97 -14.89 -8.27 -18.45
C GLU A 97 -14.50 -8.81 -17.07
N LEU A 98 -13.40 -9.58 -16.98
CA LEU A 98 -12.88 -10.07 -15.71
C LEU A 98 -12.49 -8.91 -14.79
N HIS A 99 -11.83 -7.88 -15.35
CA HIS A 99 -11.45 -6.68 -14.61
C HIS A 99 -12.67 -5.92 -14.11
N LYS A 100 -13.73 -5.80 -14.90
CA LYS A 100 -15.00 -5.21 -14.45
C LYS A 100 -15.64 -5.97 -13.28
N GLU A 101 -15.50 -7.29 -13.21
CA GLU A 101 -15.93 -8.06 -12.03
C GLU A 101 -15.08 -7.73 -10.78
N LEU A 102 -13.77 -7.56 -10.95
CA LEU A 102 -12.89 -7.07 -9.88
C LEU A 102 -13.29 -5.66 -9.40
N GLU A 103 -13.59 -4.73 -10.31
CA GLU A 103 -14.04 -3.37 -9.96
C GLU A 103 -15.31 -3.41 -9.10
N LYS A 104 -16.33 -4.16 -9.56
CA LYS A 104 -17.61 -4.31 -8.84
C LYS A 104 -17.41 -4.96 -7.48
N TYR A 105 -16.59 -6.01 -7.39
CA TYR A 105 -16.31 -6.68 -6.13
C TYR A 105 -15.63 -5.74 -5.14
N THR A 106 -14.58 -5.04 -5.60
CA THR A 106 -13.84 -4.07 -4.80
C THR A 106 -14.74 -2.95 -4.30
N ALA A 107 -15.62 -2.41 -5.17
CA ALA A 107 -16.56 -1.36 -4.79
C ALA A 107 -17.49 -1.81 -3.67
N LYS A 108 -18.01 -3.04 -3.71
CA LYS A 108 -18.86 -3.59 -2.64
C LYS A 108 -18.14 -3.65 -1.29
N LEU A 109 -16.86 -4.05 -1.26
CA LEU A 109 -16.07 -4.07 -0.03
C LEU A 109 -15.84 -2.64 0.50
N VAL A 110 -15.48 -1.71 -0.38
CA VAL A 110 -15.27 -0.30 -0.02
C VAL A 110 -16.55 0.35 0.50
N ASP A 111 -17.70 0.03 -0.08
CA ASP A 111 -19.01 0.52 0.35
C ASP A 111 -19.33 0.02 1.78
N VAL A 112 -19.10 -1.28 2.04
CA VAL A 112 -19.28 -1.86 3.39
C VAL A 112 -18.39 -1.15 4.42
N LEU A 113 -17.11 -0.95 4.10
CA LEU A 113 -16.18 -0.25 4.98
C LEU A 113 -16.63 1.21 5.22
N SER A 114 -17.16 1.88 4.19
CA SER A 114 -17.61 3.27 4.26
C SER A 114 -18.83 3.44 5.15
N VAL A 115 -19.72 2.44 5.18
CA VAL A 115 -20.94 2.42 5.98
C VAL A 115 -20.69 1.94 7.42
N ALA A 116 -19.79 0.98 7.62
CA ALA A 116 -19.65 0.31 8.91
C ALA A 116 -18.60 0.93 9.85
N TRP A 117 -17.65 1.74 9.36
CA TRP A 117 -16.63 2.40 10.19
C TRP A 117 -16.80 3.91 10.26
N GLU A 118 -16.41 4.48 11.40
CA GLU A 118 -16.36 5.92 11.58
C GLU A 118 -15.17 6.52 10.83
N TRP A 119 -15.49 7.36 9.84
CA TRP A 119 -14.50 8.07 9.03
C TRP A 119 -14.67 9.59 9.15
N PRO A 120 -13.60 10.37 8.91
CA PRO A 120 -13.71 11.82 8.79
C PRO A 120 -14.79 12.23 7.76
N LYS A 121 -15.55 13.27 8.11
CA LYS A 121 -16.67 13.78 7.29
C LYS A 121 -16.21 14.05 5.85
N GLY A 122 -16.94 13.49 4.89
CA GLY A 122 -16.68 13.64 3.46
C GLY A 122 -15.51 12.81 2.92
N LYS A 123 -14.87 11.96 3.75
CA LYS A 123 -13.72 11.15 3.35
C LYS A 123 -13.93 9.63 3.43
N ALA A 124 -15.12 9.15 3.82
CA ALA A 124 -15.41 7.73 4.06
C ALA A 124 -14.92 6.79 2.96
N VAL A 125 -15.24 7.06 1.69
CA VAL A 125 -14.79 6.22 0.56
C VAL A 125 -13.27 6.23 0.40
N LYS A 126 -12.63 7.40 0.50
CA LYS A 126 -11.17 7.52 0.36
C LYS A 126 -10.43 6.76 1.48
N GLU A 127 -10.89 6.93 2.72
CA GLU A 127 -10.31 6.25 3.88
C GLU A 127 -10.59 4.75 3.86
N SER A 128 -11.76 4.32 3.35
CA SER A 128 -12.10 2.90 3.18
C SER A 128 -11.21 2.21 2.14
N ILE A 129 -10.94 2.88 1.02
CA ILE A 129 -9.98 2.41 0.01
C ILE A 129 -8.59 2.28 0.63
N ALA A 130 -8.13 3.28 1.37
CA ALA A 130 -6.83 3.25 2.05
C ALA A 130 -6.76 2.14 3.09
N CYS A 131 -7.80 1.98 3.91
CA CYS A 131 -7.92 0.94 4.93
C CYS A 131 -7.83 -0.46 4.32
N LEU A 132 -8.57 -0.73 3.24
CA LEU A 132 -8.51 -2.01 2.53
C LEU A 132 -7.11 -2.27 1.93
N ASN A 133 -6.51 -1.25 1.32
CA ASN A 133 -5.18 -1.34 0.73
C ASN A 133 -4.09 -1.62 1.78
N GLU A 134 -4.14 -0.94 2.92
CA GLU A 134 -3.19 -1.12 4.02
C GLU A 134 -3.40 -2.46 4.73
N ALA A 135 -4.64 -2.86 4.99
CA ALA A 135 -4.95 -4.13 5.63
C ALA A 135 -4.37 -5.31 4.85
N GLU A 136 -4.50 -5.30 3.52
CA GLU A 136 -3.90 -6.32 2.65
C GLU A 136 -2.38 -6.40 2.86
N GLN A 137 -1.69 -5.26 2.94
CA GLN A 137 -0.24 -5.24 3.14
C GLN A 137 0.17 -5.92 4.46
N TYR A 138 -0.58 -5.69 5.54
CA TYR A 138 -0.32 -6.34 6.83
C TYR A 138 -0.69 -7.83 6.83
N VAL A 139 -1.72 -8.24 6.09
CA VAL A 139 -2.01 -9.67 5.86
C VAL A 139 -0.83 -10.35 5.18
N LEU A 140 -0.31 -9.75 4.11
CA LEU A 140 0.85 -10.28 3.38
C LEU A 140 2.11 -10.30 4.25
N MET A 141 2.31 -9.27 5.07
CA MET A 141 3.44 -9.18 6.02
C MET A 141 3.42 -10.35 7.01
N GLY A 142 2.26 -10.62 7.64
CA GLY A 142 2.10 -11.74 8.57
C GLY A 142 2.16 -13.12 7.91
N ARG A 143 1.65 -13.24 6.68
CA ARG A 143 1.74 -14.48 5.89
C ARG A 143 3.20 -14.81 5.55
N GLY A 144 4.01 -13.79 5.27
CA GLY A 144 5.35 -13.92 4.73
C GLY A 144 5.34 -14.21 3.22
N ARG A 145 6.52 -14.48 2.65
CA ARG A 145 6.70 -14.68 1.22
C ARG A 145 7.50 -15.95 0.92
N PRO A 146 7.02 -16.83 0.01
CA PRO A 146 7.82 -17.94 -0.47
C PRO A 146 8.87 -17.46 -1.49
N ASP A 147 10.00 -18.15 -1.53
CA ASP A 147 11.00 -17.95 -2.58
C ASP A 147 10.41 -18.39 -3.93
N LEU A 148 10.88 -17.78 -5.02
CA LEU A 148 10.37 -18.04 -6.36
C LEU A 148 11.48 -18.51 -7.27
N ALA A 149 11.30 -19.66 -7.88
CA ALA A 149 12.16 -20.18 -8.93
C ALA A 149 11.34 -20.42 -10.20
N THR A 150 11.88 -20.13 -11.38
CA THR A 150 11.27 -20.49 -12.67
C THR A 150 12.29 -21.21 -13.52
N LEU A 151 11.96 -22.43 -13.94
CA LEU A 151 12.76 -23.26 -14.83
C LEU A 151 12.28 -23.07 -16.27
N THR A 152 13.17 -22.60 -17.14
CA THR A 152 12.90 -22.39 -18.56
C THR A 152 13.89 -23.21 -19.39
N PRO A 153 13.44 -24.02 -20.36
CA PRO A 153 14.34 -24.70 -21.27
C PRO A 153 15.02 -23.69 -22.20
N ILE A 154 16.31 -23.86 -22.45
CA ILE A 154 17.07 -23.06 -23.40
C ILE A 154 17.87 -23.97 -24.33
N GLN A 155 18.03 -23.57 -25.58
CA GLN A 155 18.91 -24.27 -26.51
C GLN A 155 20.29 -23.61 -26.50
N ILE A 156 21.31 -24.33 -26.04
CA ILE A 156 22.72 -23.90 -26.02
C ILE A 156 23.51 -24.92 -26.85
N GLY A 157 24.00 -24.49 -28.02
CA GLY A 157 24.57 -25.40 -29.02
C GLY A 157 23.52 -26.36 -29.60
N THR A 158 23.84 -27.65 -29.65
CA THR A 158 22.93 -28.71 -30.12
C THR A 158 22.05 -29.30 -29.03
N GLU A 159 22.23 -28.88 -27.78
CA GLU A 159 21.56 -29.48 -26.62
C GLU A 159 20.55 -28.52 -26.00
N THR A 160 19.45 -29.10 -25.51
CA THR A 160 18.50 -28.41 -24.65
C THR A 160 18.99 -28.51 -23.22
N GLU A 161 19.35 -27.37 -22.65
CA GLU A 161 19.67 -27.21 -21.24
C GLU A 161 18.52 -26.44 -20.57
N TYR A 162 18.66 -26.12 -19.29
CA TYR A 162 17.67 -25.35 -18.54
C TYR A 162 18.33 -24.17 -17.84
N VAL A 163 17.56 -23.09 -17.72
CA VAL A 163 17.90 -21.91 -16.94
C VAL A 163 16.91 -21.79 -15.80
N LEU A 164 17.43 -21.57 -14.61
CA LEU A 164 16.66 -21.32 -13.40
C LEU A 164 16.85 -19.86 -12.99
N GLN A 165 15.79 -19.06 -13.15
CA GLN A 165 15.71 -17.75 -12.51
C GLN A 165 15.26 -17.95 -11.06
N PHE A 166 16.01 -17.44 -10.09
CA PHE A 166 15.73 -17.66 -8.67
C PHE A 166 15.79 -16.37 -7.87
N ASP A 167 14.66 -15.96 -7.30
CA ASP A 167 14.53 -14.86 -6.34
C ASP A 167 14.30 -15.43 -4.92
N GLU A 168 15.34 -15.42 -4.08
CA GLU A 168 15.26 -15.77 -2.66
C GLU A 168 14.74 -14.55 -1.87
N SER A 169 13.64 -14.72 -1.15
CA SER A 169 13.08 -13.69 -0.26
C SER A 169 13.99 -13.53 0.96
N LEU A 170 14.40 -12.28 1.24
CA LEU A 170 15.32 -11.99 2.34
C LEU A 170 14.58 -11.39 3.54
N PRO A 171 14.94 -11.79 4.78
CA PRO A 171 14.35 -11.19 5.97
C PRO A 171 14.74 -9.69 6.06
N PRO A 172 13.75 -8.79 6.16
CA PRO A 172 14.02 -7.36 6.17
C PRO A 172 14.30 -6.79 7.57
N TYR A 173 14.09 -7.59 8.62
CA TYR A 173 14.31 -7.15 10.01
C TYR A 173 15.80 -7.15 10.39
N TYR A 174 16.09 -6.35 11.42
CA TYR A 174 17.40 -6.15 12.05
C TYR A 174 17.21 -6.00 13.58
N ASP A 175 18.25 -6.18 14.37
CA ASP A 175 18.13 -6.33 15.83
C ASP A 175 17.40 -5.17 16.53
N GLN A 176 17.65 -3.93 16.09
CA GLN A 176 17.00 -2.76 16.66
C GLN A 176 15.48 -2.75 16.40
N ILE A 177 15.02 -3.07 15.18
CA ILE A 177 13.57 -3.13 14.91
C ILE A 177 12.92 -4.29 15.66
N VAL A 178 13.61 -5.42 15.83
CA VAL A 178 13.11 -6.56 16.64
C VAL A 178 12.90 -6.14 18.10
N THR A 179 13.88 -5.44 18.68
CA THR A 179 13.80 -4.91 20.04
C THR A 179 12.63 -3.92 20.20
N GLU A 180 12.46 -3.03 19.22
CA GLU A 180 11.37 -2.05 19.19
C GLU A 180 9.98 -2.73 19.11
N LEU A 181 9.82 -3.73 18.23
CA LEU A 181 8.58 -4.49 18.10
C LEU A 181 8.26 -5.29 19.37
N GLN A 182 9.28 -5.85 20.02
CA GLN A 182 9.15 -6.53 21.30
C GLN A 182 8.69 -5.55 22.39
N THR A 183 9.25 -4.35 22.42
CA THR A 183 8.85 -3.29 23.36
C THR A 183 7.40 -2.87 23.13
N LEU A 184 6.93 -2.80 21.87
CA LEU A 184 5.51 -2.56 21.55
C LEU A 184 4.60 -3.64 22.12
N LYS A 185 5.01 -4.92 22.00
CA LYS A 185 4.28 -6.08 22.54
C LYS A 185 4.20 -6.03 24.07
N GLU A 186 5.30 -5.70 24.74
CA GLU A 186 5.38 -5.57 26.21
C GLU A 186 4.53 -4.42 26.75
N ASN A 187 4.39 -3.32 25.99
CA ASN A 187 3.58 -2.17 26.36
C ASN A 187 2.11 -2.27 25.85
N ASN A 188 1.70 -3.46 25.38
CA ASN A 188 0.34 -3.73 24.88
C ASN A 188 -0.12 -2.76 23.77
N TYR A 189 0.79 -2.45 22.84
CA TYR A 189 0.49 -1.73 21.59
C TYR A 189 -0.25 -0.39 21.79
N PRO A 190 0.33 0.55 22.57
CA PRO A 190 -0.37 1.78 22.94
C PRO A 190 -0.67 2.62 21.69
N ARG A 191 -1.84 3.26 21.63
CA ARG A 191 -2.19 4.14 20.51
C ARG A 191 -1.53 5.51 20.66
N THR A 192 -1.21 6.16 19.53
CA THR A 192 -0.75 7.56 19.56
C THR A 192 -1.79 8.44 20.26
N PRO A 193 -1.44 9.08 21.40
CA PRO A 193 -2.37 9.96 22.09
C PRO A 193 -2.71 11.18 21.25
N ALA A 194 -3.98 11.63 21.31
CA ALA A 194 -4.43 12.79 20.55
C ALA A 194 -3.58 14.04 20.80
N TRP A 195 -3.16 14.28 22.06
CA TRP A 195 -2.33 15.43 22.40
C TRP A 195 -0.96 15.42 21.69
N PHE A 196 -0.37 14.24 21.47
CA PHE A 196 0.93 14.10 20.83
C PHE A 196 0.81 14.30 19.32
N ARG A 197 -0.25 13.78 18.69
CA ARG A 197 -0.51 13.90 17.25
C ARG A 197 -0.64 15.35 16.78
N HIS A 198 -1.08 16.26 17.64
CA HIS A 198 -1.25 17.68 17.32
C HIS A 198 -0.02 18.55 17.59
N LEU A 199 1.09 17.96 18.05
CA LEU A 199 2.33 18.68 18.29
C LEU A 199 3.06 18.98 16.98
N SER A 200 3.77 20.11 16.94
CA SER A 200 4.72 20.41 15.87
C SER A 200 5.95 19.51 15.95
N GLU A 201 6.72 19.43 14.86
CA GLU A 201 7.86 18.53 14.74
C GLU A 201 8.90 18.69 15.87
N TYR A 202 9.28 19.94 16.21
CA TYR A 202 10.28 20.18 17.27
C TYR A 202 9.77 19.77 18.66
N GLN A 203 8.46 19.84 18.90
CA GLN A 203 7.84 19.39 20.15
C GLN A 203 7.80 17.86 20.21
N GLN A 204 7.48 17.20 19.10
CA GLN A 204 7.55 15.73 19.00
C GLN A 204 8.99 15.23 19.19
N ALA A 205 9.96 15.90 18.57
CA ALA A 205 11.38 15.59 18.71
C ALA A 205 11.83 15.68 20.17
N TYR A 206 11.38 16.71 20.91
CA TYR A 206 11.63 16.82 22.34
C TYR A 206 11.06 15.61 23.10
N PHE A 207 9.75 15.36 22.98
CA PHE A 207 9.09 14.31 23.78
C PHE A 207 9.57 12.88 23.48
N CYS A 208 9.87 12.57 22.21
CA CYS A 208 10.35 11.24 21.81
C CYS A 208 11.77 10.94 22.30
N ASN A 209 12.54 11.95 22.69
CA ASN A 209 13.94 11.82 23.09
C ASN A 209 14.17 12.14 24.59
N LEU A 210 13.10 12.23 25.38
CA LEU A 210 13.17 12.46 26.82
C LEU A 210 13.77 11.25 27.54
N ASP A 211 14.95 11.44 28.15
CA ASP A 211 15.60 10.45 28.99
C ASP A 211 15.75 10.98 30.43
N MET A 212 14.73 10.76 31.25
CA MET A 212 14.69 11.21 32.64
C MET A 212 14.23 10.07 33.56
N LYS A 213 14.88 9.95 34.74
CA LYS A 213 14.55 8.91 35.74
C LYS A 213 13.08 8.95 36.19
N LYS A 214 12.51 10.16 36.32
CA LYS A 214 11.10 10.38 36.64
C LYS A 214 10.49 11.31 35.59
N LEU A 215 9.50 10.80 34.86
CA LEU A 215 8.83 11.55 33.80
C LEU A 215 7.39 11.91 34.22
N ASP A 216 7.21 13.17 34.59
CA ASP A 216 5.91 13.76 34.90
C ASP A 216 5.86 15.21 34.38
N ALA A 217 4.67 15.83 34.43
CA ALA A 217 4.49 17.19 33.93
C ALA A 217 5.42 18.21 34.61
N THR A 218 5.73 18.02 35.89
CA THR A 218 6.59 18.91 36.66
C THR A 218 8.04 18.78 36.22
N THR A 219 8.56 17.56 36.08
CA THR A 219 9.95 17.35 35.67
C THR A 219 10.19 17.82 34.24
N VAL A 220 9.23 17.61 33.33
CA VAL A 220 9.30 18.15 31.95
C VAL A 220 9.30 19.68 31.94
N MET A 221 8.44 20.32 32.73
CA MET A 221 8.41 21.78 32.82
C MET A 221 9.72 22.34 33.40
N GLN A 222 10.31 21.67 34.39
CA GLN A 222 11.59 22.05 34.97
C GLN A 222 12.71 21.94 33.94
N ASP A 223 12.81 20.81 33.23
CA ASP A 223 13.80 20.60 32.17
C ASP A 223 13.71 21.68 31.09
N PHE A 224 12.50 21.95 30.59
CA PHE A 224 12.32 22.95 29.55
C PHE A 224 12.63 24.38 30.04
N ASN A 225 12.29 24.73 31.29
CA ASN A 225 12.69 26.03 31.85
C ASN A 225 14.20 26.15 32.03
N SER A 226 14.89 25.07 32.44
CA SER A 226 16.35 25.05 32.49
C SER A 226 16.97 25.25 31.11
N PHE A 227 16.41 24.60 30.07
CA PHE A 227 16.81 24.84 28.69
C PHE A 227 16.63 26.30 28.28
N MET A 228 15.48 26.91 28.59
CA MET A 228 15.23 28.33 28.28
C MET A 228 16.29 29.25 28.89
N SER A 229 16.74 28.99 30.12
CA SER A 229 17.82 29.76 30.76
C SER A 229 19.18 29.57 30.05
N VAL A 230 19.49 28.35 29.62
CA VAL A 230 20.70 28.07 28.80
C VAL A 230 20.62 28.80 27.46
N TRP A 231 19.46 28.80 26.82
CA TRP A 231 19.23 29.50 25.56
C TRP A 231 19.40 31.02 25.70
N GLU A 232 18.78 31.64 26.70
CA GLU A 232 18.93 33.07 26.99
C GLU A 232 20.41 33.45 27.26
N SER A 233 21.16 32.59 27.95
CA SER A 233 22.60 32.79 28.14
C SER A 233 23.38 32.64 26.84
N THR A 234 23.00 31.69 25.98
CA THR A 234 23.64 31.44 24.69
C THR A 234 23.45 32.61 23.73
N GLN A 235 22.24 33.19 23.69
CA GLN A 235 21.95 34.38 22.87
C GLN A 235 22.84 35.58 23.24
N LYS A 236 23.25 35.70 24.51
CA LYS A 236 24.13 36.77 25.00
C LYS A 236 25.61 36.49 24.77
N ASN A 237 26.00 35.21 24.83
CA ASN A 237 27.41 34.80 24.89
C ASN A 237 27.95 34.22 23.59
N SER A 238 27.09 33.83 22.63
CA SER A 238 27.54 33.32 21.34
C SER A 238 28.12 34.45 20.48
N LEU A 239 29.29 34.19 19.88
CA LEU A 239 29.95 35.12 18.95
C LEU A 239 29.14 35.32 17.66
N SER A 240 28.46 34.27 17.20
CA SER A 240 27.57 34.31 16.03
C SER A 240 26.55 33.19 16.12
N LEU A 241 25.38 33.50 16.70
CA LEU A 241 24.30 32.53 16.85
C LEU A 241 23.82 31.97 15.50
N ALA A 242 23.79 32.81 14.45
CA ALA A 242 23.43 32.39 13.11
C ALA A 242 24.41 31.34 12.55
N SER A 243 25.71 31.53 12.77
CA SER A 243 26.72 30.54 12.36
C SER A 243 26.59 29.24 13.14
N ASP A 244 26.35 29.33 14.45
CA ASP A 244 26.14 28.17 15.33
C ASP A 244 24.93 27.34 14.87
N LEU A 245 23.78 27.99 14.65
CA LEU A 245 22.55 27.33 14.18
C LEU A 245 22.74 26.73 12.78
N ASN A 246 23.45 27.40 11.88
CA ASN A 246 23.75 26.86 10.55
C ASN A 246 24.63 25.60 10.62
N LYS A 247 25.59 25.52 11.55
CA LYS A 247 26.38 24.30 11.77
C LYS A 247 25.51 23.14 12.27
N ILE A 248 24.57 23.42 13.16
CA ILE A 248 23.62 22.42 13.68
C ILE A 248 22.73 21.91 12.53
N LYS A 249 22.14 22.83 11.76
CA LYS A 249 21.34 22.56 10.57
C LYS A 249 22.06 21.68 9.55
N THR A 250 23.29 22.04 9.22
CA THR A 250 24.08 21.34 8.17
C THR A 250 24.84 20.12 8.69
N HIS A 251 24.64 19.74 9.96
CA HIS A 251 25.38 18.67 10.64
C HIS A 251 26.91 18.82 10.55
N ALA A 252 27.41 20.06 10.50
CA ALA A 252 28.82 20.37 10.31
C ALA A 252 29.56 20.42 11.65
N ALA A 253 30.47 19.44 11.86
CA ALA A 253 31.35 19.43 13.01
C ALA A 253 32.50 20.48 12.88
N PRO A 254 33.02 21.03 14.00
CA PRO A 254 32.57 20.82 15.37
C PRO A 254 31.29 21.61 15.70
N TYR A 255 30.38 20.98 16.45
CA TYR A 255 29.18 21.65 16.96
C TYR A 255 29.51 22.65 18.08
N PRO A 256 28.69 23.71 18.27
CA PRO A 256 28.86 24.66 19.37
C PRO A 256 28.84 23.98 20.75
N ASN A 257 29.68 24.43 21.68
CA ASN A 257 29.79 23.82 23.02
C ASN A 257 28.47 23.85 23.80
N TRP A 258 27.68 24.93 23.67
CA TRP A 258 26.38 25.03 24.32
C TRP A 258 25.43 23.94 23.82
N PHE A 259 25.44 23.63 22.53
CA PHE A 259 24.61 22.56 21.94
C PHE A 259 25.01 21.19 22.47
N ASN A 260 26.32 20.90 22.53
CA ASN A 260 26.83 19.64 23.07
C ASN A 260 26.52 19.45 24.56
N SER A 261 26.31 20.53 25.31
CA SER A 261 25.94 20.47 26.74
C SER A 261 24.46 20.19 26.99
N LEU A 262 23.62 20.29 25.95
CA LEU A 262 22.19 19.98 26.05
C LEU A 262 21.96 18.46 26.16
N ASN A 263 20.86 18.06 26.80
CA ASN A 263 20.45 16.64 26.76
C ASN A 263 19.91 16.25 25.37
N VAL A 264 19.71 14.95 25.14
CA VAL A 264 19.30 14.42 23.82
C VAL A 264 17.98 15.02 23.33
N ALA A 265 16.99 15.19 24.22
CA ALA A 265 15.69 15.81 23.87
C ALA A 265 15.85 17.26 23.40
N GLN A 266 16.63 18.04 24.14
CA GLN A 266 16.90 19.44 23.83
C GLN A 266 17.72 19.57 22.55
N GLN A 267 18.73 18.71 22.34
CA GLN A 267 19.49 18.68 21.08
C GLN A 267 18.59 18.36 19.89
N ALA A 268 17.71 17.36 20.01
CA ALA A 268 16.78 16.98 18.94
C ALA A 268 15.81 18.12 18.60
N MET A 269 15.26 18.79 19.61
CA MET A 269 14.41 19.97 19.43
C MET A 269 15.16 21.13 18.74
N VAL A 270 16.38 21.43 19.18
CA VAL A 270 17.20 22.52 18.63
C VAL A 270 17.58 22.25 17.17
N ARG A 271 17.85 20.99 16.80
CA ARG A 271 18.10 20.61 15.39
C ARG A 271 16.93 21.03 14.50
N VAL A 272 15.70 20.66 14.87
CA VAL A 272 14.50 21.03 14.10
C VAL A 272 14.31 22.56 14.07
N LEU A 273 14.48 23.24 15.21
CA LEU A 273 14.32 24.69 15.27
C LEU A 273 15.39 25.46 14.50
N SER A 274 16.57 24.87 14.28
CA SER A 274 17.66 25.51 13.53
C SER A 274 17.37 25.65 12.03
N GLU A 275 16.36 24.96 11.51
CA GLU A 275 15.89 25.11 10.12
C GLU A 275 15.25 26.48 9.86
N ASP A 276 14.59 27.06 10.87
CA ASP A 276 14.00 28.40 10.84
C ASP A 276 14.46 29.24 12.05
N PRO A 277 15.68 29.81 11.99
CA PRO A 277 16.23 30.64 13.06
C PRO A 277 15.37 31.88 13.39
N ALA A 278 14.59 32.39 12.43
CA ALA A 278 13.79 33.59 12.63
C ALA A 278 12.61 33.36 13.58
N SER A 279 12.02 32.16 13.55
CA SER A 279 10.89 31.77 14.42
C SER A 279 11.32 31.02 15.68
N PHE A 280 12.62 30.87 15.93
CA PHE A 280 13.15 30.04 17.03
C PHE A 280 12.56 30.46 18.39
N ASP A 281 12.69 31.73 18.76
CA ASP A 281 12.23 32.25 20.06
C ASP A 281 10.70 32.19 20.22
N SER A 282 9.95 32.43 19.14
CA SER A 282 8.50 32.38 19.18
C SER A 282 8.00 30.95 19.37
N HIS A 283 8.65 29.96 18.74
CA HIS A 283 8.40 28.54 18.95
C HIS A 283 8.68 28.11 20.39
N LEU A 284 9.79 28.54 21.00
CA LEU A 284 10.09 28.20 22.40
C LEU A 284 9.04 28.76 23.37
N ARG A 285 8.60 30.01 23.19
CA ARG A 285 7.53 30.61 24.00
C ARG A 285 6.20 29.89 23.81
N SER A 286 5.87 29.55 22.57
CA SER A 286 4.68 28.76 22.23
C SER A 286 4.70 27.41 22.93
N PHE A 287 5.83 26.71 22.89
CA PHE A 287 5.96 25.40 23.53
C PHE A 287 5.85 25.46 25.04
N LYS A 288 6.42 26.49 25.70
CA LYS A 288 6.19 26.73 27.14
C LYS A 288 4.71 26.79 27.46
N LYS A 289 3.93 27.53 26.67
CA LYS A 289 2.48 27.65 26.83
C LYS A 289 1.79 26.29 26.62
N THR A 290 2.16 25.56 25.57
CA THR A 290 1.66 24.21 25.31
C THR A 290 1.92 23.26 26.49
N LEU A 291 3.11 23.29 27.09
CA LEU A 291 3.43 22.46 28.25
C LEU A 291 2.55 22.78 29.47
N ILE A 292 2.26 24.06 29.72
CA ILE A 292 1.33 24.47 30.79
C ILE A 292 -0.07 23.91 30.53
N GLU A 293 -0.56 24.02 29.29
CA GLU A 293 -1.88 23.49 28.92
C GLU A 293 -1.94 21.96 29.03
N LEU A 294 -0.90 21.25 28.57
CA LEU A 294 -0.81 19.79 28.62
C LEU A 294 -0.77 19.27 30.05
N ALA A 295 -0.08 19.95 30.97
CA ALA A 295 0.03 19.54 32.38
C ALA A 295 -1.33 19.36 33.07
N THR A 296 -2.37 20.08 32.60
CA THR A 296 -3.74 19.99 33.12
C THR A 296 -4.53 18.79 32.57
N LYS A 297 -4.06 18.16 31.49
CA LYS A 297 -4.81 17.10 30.78
C LYS A 297 -4.50 15.72 31.38
N LEU A 298 -5.54 15.02 31.84
CA LEU A 298 -5.41 13.65 32.36
C LEU A 298 -4.77 12.68 31.36
N ALA A 299 -5.12 12.79 30.07
CA ALA A 299 -4.56 11.94 29.02
C ALA A 299 -3.04 12.12 28.87
N TYR A 300 -2.54 13.35 28.99
CA TYR A 300 -1.11 13.64 28.95
C TYR A 300 -0.38 12.95 30.12
N ASN A 301 -0.87 13.17 31.35
CA ASN A 301 -0.25 12.59 32.55
C ASN A 301 -0.24 11.04 32.54
N LYS A 302 -1.24 10.41 31.91
CA LYS A 302 -1.31 8.94 31.80
C LYS A 302 -0.36 8.35 30.75
N THR A 303 -0.06 9.07 29.67
CA THR A 303 0.67 8.51 28.52
C THR A 303 2.06 9.08 28.34
N LEU A 304 2.43 10.17 29.03
CA LEU A 304 3.72 10.86 28.87
C LEU A 304 4.91 9.90 28.98
N SER A 305 4.93 9.03 29.99
CA SER A 305 6.02 8.07 30.24
C SER A 305 6.17 7.00 29.17
N LEU A 306 5.19 6.82 28.28
CA LEU A 306 5.24 5.87 27.17
C LEU A 306 5.91 6.45 25.94
N ILE A 307 5.82 7.77 25.71
CA ILE A 307 6.28 8.41 24.47
C ILE A 307 7.76 8.14 24.17
N PRO A 308 8.72 8.42 25.08
CA PRO A 308 10.13 8.17 24.79
C PRO A 308 10.53 6.68 24.88
N ARG A 309 9.68 5.81 25.43
CA ARG A 309 9.96 4.36 25.51
C ARG A 309 9.75 3.63 24.18
N LEU A 310 8.98 4.23 23.28
CA LEU A 310 8.65 3.66 21.99
C LEU A 310 9.24 4.53 20.88
N PRO A 311 9.64 3.93 19.76
CA PRO A 311 10.32 4.67 18.71
C PRO A 311 9.39 5.67 18.02
N GLN A 312 9.94 6.82 17.62
CA GLN A 312 9.17 7.89 16.96
C GLN A 312 8.44 7.42 15.69
N TRP A 313 9.02 6.49 14.93
CA TRP A 313 8.39 5.94 13.72
C TRP A 313 7.03 5.28 14.01
N TYR A 314 6.84 4.71 15.21
CA TYR A 314 5.57 4.10 15.59
C TYR A 314 4.49 5.13 15.89
N TRP A 315 4.88 6.28 16.47
CA TRP A 315 3.93 7.31 16.86
C TRP A 315 3.34 8.09 15.68
N VAL A 316 4.07 8.17 14.58
CA VAL A 316 3.60 8.80 13.34
C VAL A 316 2.66 7.90 12.53
N LEU A 317 2.56 6.60 12.86
CA LEU A 317 1.64 5.70 12.18
C LEU A 317 0.17 6.10 12.42
N PRO A 318 -0.68 6.00 11.37
CA PRO A 318 -2.12 6.12 11.53
C PRO A 318 -2.69 5.10 12.52
N LYS A 319 -3.82 5.45 13.14
CA LYS A 319 -4.52 4.58 14.13
C LYS A 319 -4.82 3.19 13.55
N THR A 320 -5.22 3.12 12.28
CA THR A 320 -5.49 1.88 11.54
C THR A 320 -4.24 1.03 11.43
N GLN A 321 -3.12 1.60 10.97
CA GLN A 321 -1.84 0.89 10.85
C GLN A 321 -1.29 0.41 12.19
N GLN A 322 -1.39 1.21 13.26
CA GLN A 322 -1.05 0.75 14.60
C GLN A 322 -1.90 -0.47 15.00
N ALA A 323 -3.17 -0.53 14.58
CA ALA A 323 -4.07 -1.65 14.88
C ALA A 323 -3.69 -2.90 14.09
N PHE A 324 -3.37 -2.73 12.81
CA PHE A 324 -2.91 -3.79 11.95
C PHE A 324 -1.58 -4.37 12.44
N LEU A 325 -0.59 -3.53 12.75
CA LEU A 325 0.69 -3.98 13.31
C LEU A 325 0.48 -4.77 14.62
N ALA A 326 -0.35 -4.25 15.51
CA ALA A 326 -0.69 -4.95 16.76
C ALA A 326 -1.30 -6.33 16.49
N GLN A 327 -2.21 -6.44 15.52
CA GLN A 327 -2.86 -7.70 15.18
C GLN A 327 -1.86 -8.73 14.65
N VAL A 328 -0.95 -8.33 13.75
CA VAL A 328 0.08 -9.25 13.22
C VAL A 328 1.02 -9.70 14.34
N LEU A 329 1.51 -8.78 15.18
CA LEU A 329 2.40 -9.10 16.30
C LEU A 329 1.76 -9.98 17.39
N LYS A 330 0.43 -9.90 17.57
CA LYS A 330 -0.32 -10.75 18.52
C LYS A 330 -0.43 -12.19 18.06
N LYS A 331 -0.54 -12.43 16.75
CA LYS A 331 -0.69 -13.78 16.18
C LYS A 331 0.62 -14.57 16.26
N GLU A 332 1.75 -13.89 16.22
CA GLU A 332 3.06 -14.53 16.21
C GLU A 332 3.70 -14.60 17.61
N LYS A 333 4.40 -15.71 17.87
CA LYS A 333 5.19 -15.87 19.09
C LYS A 333 6.40 -14.94 19.06
N ASN A 334 7.20 -15.06 18.01
CA ASN A 334 8.37 -14.22 17.76
C ASN A 334 7.99 -13.04 16.86
N VAL A 335 8.55 -11.86 17.11
CA VAL A 335 8.17 -10.64 16.37
C VAL A 335 8.76 -10.62 14.96
N GLU A 336 9.85 -11.34 14.73
CA GLU A 336 10.51 -11.53 13.44
C GLU A 336 9.60 -12.22 12.42
N ASP A 337 8.75 -13.13 12.90
CA ASP A 337 7.82 -13.89 12.07
C ASP A 337 6.73 -12.98 11.50
N ALA A 338 6.32 -11.99 12.31
CA ALA A 338 5.35 -10.97 11.94
C ALA A 338 5.87 -9.99 10.88
N VAL A 339 7.19 -9.85 10.71
CA VAL A 339 7.82 -8.92 9.76
C VAL A 339 8.82 -9.62 8.84
N SER A 340 8.58 -10.90 8.55
CA SER A 340 9.48 -11.73 7.74
C SER A 340 9.53 -11.35 6.25
N PHE A 341 8.55 -10.58 5.78
CA PHE A 341 8.46 -9.98 4.45
C PHE A 341 7.63 -8.70 4.55
N VAL A 342 7.92 -7.72 3.69
CA VAL A 342 7.12 -6.50 3.56
C VAL A 342 6.79 -6.23 2.10
N SER A 343 5.50 -6.05 1.78
CA SER A 343 5.02 -5.72 0.44
C SER A 343 5.64 -4.41 -0.08
N SER A 344 5.89 -4.33 -1.38
CA SER A 344 6.44 -3.14 -2.05
C SER A 344 5.68 -1.84 -1.76
N ARG A 345 4.38 -1.94 -1.45
CA ARG A 345 3.49 -0.80 -1.12
C ARG A 345 3.60 -0.36 0.34
N HIS A 346 4.13 -1.22 1.20
CA HIS A 346 4.19 -1.01 2.63
C HIS A 346 5.51 -0.33 3.01
N ARG A 347 5.52 1.02 2.93
CA ARG A 347 6.74 1.81 3.20
C ARG A 347 6.66 2.59 4.52
N THR A 348 5.67 2.34 5.36
CA THR A 348 5.46 3.03 6.63
C THR A 348 6.25 2.46 7.81
N LEU A 349 6.86 1.28 7.66
CA LEU A 349 7.80 0.72 8.65
C LEU A 349 9.25 0.91 8.18
N PRO A 350 10.21 1.13 9.10
CA PRO A 350 11.62 1.39 8.77
C PRO A 350 12.38 0.08 8.48
N LEU A 351 11.91 -0.68 7.49
CA LEU A 351 12.58 -1.87 6.97
C LEU A 351 12.42 -2.00 5.43
N PRO A 352 13.35 -2.70 4.74
CA PRO A 352 13.28 -2.86 3.29
C PRO A 352 12.04 -3.63 2.85
N ALA A 353 11.29 -3.09 1.89
CA ALA A 353 10.17 -3.78 1.28
C ALA A 353 10.61 -4.51 0.01
N ASN A 354 9.91 -5.58 -0.35
CA ASN A 354 10.18 -6.39 -1.53
C ASN A 354 11.65 -6.85 -1.60
N PHE A 355 12.26 -7.12 -0.45
CA PHE A 355 13.68 -7.42 -0.34
C PHE A 355 13.96 -8.88 -0.73
N ALA A 356 14.78 -9.05 -1.76
CA ALA A 356 15.11 -10.35 -2.30
C ALA A 356 16.53 -10.32 -2.92
N ALA A 357 17.02 -11.50 -3.26
CA ALA A 357 18.22 -11.66 -4.05
C ALA A 357 17.95 -12.58 -5.22
N HIS A 358 18.22 -12.04 -6.40
CA HIS A 358 18.02 -12.69 -7.67
C HIS A 358 19.32 -13.37 -8.14
N SER A 359 19.20 -14.56 -8.71
CA SER A 359 20.29 -15.40 -9.23
C SER A 359 19.85 -16.10 -10.51
N LEU A 360 20.82 -16.38 -11.37
CA LEU A 360 20.62 -17.11 -12.62
C LEU A 360 21.50 -18.35 -12.61
N ILE A 361 20.88 -19.52 -12.74
CA ILE A 361 21.56 -20.81 -12.61
C ILE A 361 21.32 -21.61 -13.89
N LYS A 362 22.40 -22.14 -14.46
CA LYS A 362 22.38 -23.06 -15.60
C LYS A 362 22.27 -24.50 -15.08
N LEU A 363 21.49 -25.32 -15.75
CA LEU A 363 21.31 -26.75 -15.46
C LEU A 363 21.44 -27.55 -16.76
N ASN A 364 22.39 -28.47 -16.85
CA ASN A 364 22.50 -29.37 -18.01
C ASN A 364 21.63 -30.62 -17.85
N LYS A 365 21.64 -31.49 -18.88
CA LYS A 365 20.80 -32.71 -18.91
C LYS A 365 21.24 -33.75 -17.89
N GLU A 366 22.52 -33.75 -17.54
CA GLU A 366 23.16 -34.63 -16.55
C GLU A 366 22.84 -34.20 -15.11
N GLY A 367 22.22 -33.04 -14.93
CA GLY A 367 21.88 -32.48 -13.62
C GLY A 367 23.03 -31.71 -12.96
N GLU A 368 24.06 -31.31 -13.70
CA GLU A 368 25.08 -30.40 -13.21
C GLU A 368 24.55 -28.96 -13.20
N SER A 369 24.82 -28.24 -12.11
CA SER A 369 24.39 -26.86 -11.93
C SER A 369 25.56 -25.88 -11.90
N GLU A 370 25.45 -24.78 -12.63
CA GLU A 370 26.43 -23.69 -12.63
C GLU A 370 25.72 -22.36 -12.35
N VAL A 371 26.21 -21.60 -11.37
CA VAL A 371 25.73 -20.24 -11.11
C VAL A 371 26.51 -19.29 -12.00
N PHE A 372 25.83 -18.57 -12.90
CA PHE A 372 26.52 -17.70 -13.88
C PHE A 372 27.32 -16.57 -13.22
N PHE A 373 26.73 -15.87 -12.25
CA PHE A 373 27.34 -14.76 -11.52
C PHE A 373 26.84 -14.71 -10.08
N GLY A 374 27.49 -13.87 -9.26
CA GLY A 374 27.05 -13.58 -7.90
C GLY A 374 25.59 -13.08 -7.80
N ARG A 375 25.05 -13.16 -6.59
CA ARG A 375 23.67 -12.74 -6.29
C ARG A 375 23.50 -11.23 -6.54
N ARG A 376 22.37 -10.86 -7.15
CA ARG A 376 21.96 -9.46 -7.38
C ARG A 376 20.82 -9.12 -6.43
N PHE A 377 21.04 -8.17 -5.53
CA PHE A 377 20.09 -7.82 -4.49
C PHE A 377 19.11 -6.75 -4.98
N ARG A 378 17.85 -6.86 -4.54
CA ARG A 378 16.77 -5.93 -4.91
C ARG A 378 15.88 -5.62 -3.73
N SER A 379 15.32 -4.42 -3.72
CA SER A 379 14.20 -4.04 -2.85
C SER A 379 13.41 -2.90 -3.48
N SER A 380 12.31 -2.49 -2.85
CA SER A 380 11.81 -1.12 -3.01
C SER A 380 12.92 -0.11 -2.67
N HIS A 381 12.80 1.11 -3.20
CA HIS A 381 13.76 2.18 -2.94
C HIS A 381 14.01 2.39 -1.45
N ILE A 382 15.26 2.62 -1.02
CA ILE A 382 15.62 2.68 0.41
C ILE A 382 14.91 3.78 1.20
N ALA A 383 14.65 4.93 0.58
CA ALA A 383 13.80 5.98 1.14
C ALA A 383 12.31 5.63 1.00
N SER A 384 11.47 6.09 1.93
CA SER A 384 10.03 5.83 1.93
C SER A 384 9.26 6.98 1.27
N ARG A 385 8.46 6.66 0.24
CA ARG A 385 7.52 7.62 -0.35
C ARG A 385 6.34 7.95 0.58
N ASP A 386 5.97 7.01 1.46
CA ASP A 386 4.81 7.16 2.35
C ASP A 386 5.18 8.01 3.60
N GLY A 387 6.48 8.24 3.81
CA GLY A 387 7.02 9.02 4.92
C GLY A 387 7.52 10.41 4.56
N LEU A 388 7.27 10.92 3.35
CA LEU A 388 7.77 12.25 2.95
C LEU A 388 7.20 13.39 3.81
N ASP A 389 6.03 13.18 4.41
CA ASP A 389 5.41 14.12 5.36
C ASP A 389 5.76 13.80 6.83
N PHE A 390 6.57 12.78 7.10
CA PHE A 390 7.00 12.45 8.47
C PHE A 390 8.10 13.40 8.93
N PRO A 391 8.33 13.52 10.26
CA PRO A 391 9.50 14.21 10.79
C PRO A 391 10.79 13.73 10.14
N GLU A 392 11.73 14.64 9.89
CA GLU A 392 12.97 14.34 9.17
C GLU A 392 13.74 13.18 9.83
N ALA A 393 13.78 13.15 11.16
CA ALA A 393 14.41 12.07 11.92
C ALA A 393 13.82 10.68 11.62
N VAL A 394 12.51 10.60 11.35
CA VAL A 394 11.85 9.35 10.94
C VAL A 394 12.21 9.03 9.49
N GLN A 395 12.21 10.01 8.59
CA GLN A 395 12.63 9.81 7.20
C GLN A 395 14.07 9.27 7.11
N GLN A 396 14.98 9.88 7.87
CA GLN A 396 16.37 9.43 8.01
C GLN A 396 16.44 8.02 8.59
N ARG A 397 15.70 7.73 9.67
CA ARG A 397 15.64 6.38 10.26
C ARG A 397 15.22 5.33 9.24
N HIS A 398 14.21 5.60 8.41
CA HIS A 398 13.80 4.69 7.35
C HIS A 398 14.95 4.44 6.35
N CYS A 399 15.53 5.52 5.81
CA CYS A 399 16.52 5.40 4.75
C CYS A 399 17.82 4.76 5.24
N ASP A 400 18.32 5.18 6.41
CA ASP A 400 19.58 4.72 6.98
C ASP A 400 19.50 3.24 7.39
N ALA A 401 18.41 2.84 8.06
CA ALA A 401 18.19 1.44 8.41
C ALA A 401 18.01 0.55 7.18
N ASN A 402 17.27 1.03 6.17
CA ASN A 402 17.09 0.30 4.92
C ASN A 402 18.42 0.14 4.18
N LEU A 403 19.22 1.20 4.06
CA LEU A 403 20.54 1.15 3.44
C LEU A 403 21.45 0.14 4.15
N ALA A 404 21.51 0.19 5.48
CA ALA A 404 22.30 -0.75 6.26
C ALA A 404 21.85 -2.21 6.03
N GLN A 405 20.55 -2.45 6.04
CA GLN A 405 20.00 -3.80 5.85
C GLN A 405 20.21 -4.35 4.44
N VAL A 406 19.95 -3.55 3.39
CA VAL A 406 20.14 -4.00 1.99
C VAL A 406 21.61 -4.22 1.65
N MET A 407 22.54 -3.62 2.40
CA MET A 407 23.98 -3.80 2.27
C MET A 407 24.57 -4.78 3.30
N SER A 408 23.75 -5.39 4.15
CA SER A 408 24.20 -6.24 5.28
C SER A 408 24.98 -7.49 4.85
N LYS A 409 24.79 -7.93 3.60
CA LYS A 409 25.47 -9.09 3.02
C LYS A 409 26.73 -8.73 2.22
N ALA A 410 27.07 -7.44 2.10
CA ALA A 410 28.29 -7.00 1.43
C ALA A 410 29.51 -7.21 2.33
N HIS A 411 30.59 -7.79 1.78
CA HIS A 411 31.86 -7.89 2.50
C HIS A 411 32.52 -6.50 2.66
N ALA A 412 33.46 -6.37 3.59
CA ALA A 412 34.07 -5.09 3.93
C ALA A 412 34.90 -4.49 2.79
N GLU A 413 35.55 -5.34 1.99
CA GLU A 413 36.49 -4.97 0.92
C GLU A 413 35.83 -4.92 -0.48
N GLN A 414 34.58 -5.36 -0.61
CA GLN A 414 33.87 -5.36 -1.89
C GLN A 414 33.40 -3.96 -2.28
N PHE A 415 33.53 -3.63 -3.56
CA PHE A 415 32.78 -2.54 -4.17
C PHE A 415 31.28 -2.78 -4.01
N ARG A 416 30.52 -1.72 -3.74
CA ARG A 416 29.08 -1.80 -3.53
C ARG A 416 28.40 -0.93 -4.56
N LEU A 417 27.50 -1.51 -5.33
CA LEU A 417 26.63 -0.75 -6.22
C LEU A 417 25.30 -0.49 -5.53
N LEU A 418 24.92 0.78 -5.47
CA LEU A 418 23.56 1.23 -5.23
C LEU A 418 23.03 1.83 -6.53
N GLN A 419 22.34 1.02 -7.32
CA GLN A 419 21.74 1.46 -8.58
C GLN A 419 20.25 1.77 -8.37
N THR A 420 19.84 3.00 -8.67
CA THR A 420 18.43 3.40 -8.65
C THR A 420 17.90 3.61 -10.06
N LEU A 421 16.71 3.08 -10.33
CA LEU A 421 16.01 3.24 -11.59
C LEU A 421 14.80 4.13 -11.34
N ILE A 422 15.04 5.40 -10.99
CA ILE A 422 14.03 6.41 -10.69
C ILE A 422 14.24 7.64 -11.57
N SER A 423 13.20 8.47 -11.70
CA SER A 423 13.21 9.63 -12.60
C SER A 423 12.97 10.91 -11.81
N PRO A 424 14.02 11.53 -11.23
CA PRO A 424 13.92 12.81 -10.54
C PRO A 424 13.44 13.90 -11.51
N ILE A 425 12.22 14.40 -11.33
CA ILE A 425 11.64 15.48 -12.15
C ILE A 425 11.34 16.66 -11.23
N HIS A 426 11.71 17.87 -11.65
CA HIS A 426 11.37 19.11 -10.96
C HIS A 426 9.92 19.53 -11.25
N ALA A 427 9.31 20.25 -10.31
CA ALA A 427 7.92 20.71 -10.44
C ALA A 427 7.67 21.56 -11.70
N LEU A 428 8.66 22.33 -12.15
CA LEU A 428 8.57 23.16 -13.35
C LEU A 428 8.52 22.35 -14.65
N ASP A 429 9.05 21.12 -14.61
CA ASP A 429 9.22 20.25 -15.78
C ASP A 429 8.21 19.09 -15.77
N TYR A 430 7.31 19.06 -14.76
CA TYR A 430 6.34 17.98 -14.59
C TYR A 430 5.07 18.22 -15.41
N VAL A 431 4.80 17.30 -16.34
CA VAL A 431 3.54 17.21 -17.07
C VAL A 431 2.85 15.89 -16.70
N PRO A 432 1.66 15.92 -16.05
CA PRO A 432 0.89 14.72 -15.76
C PRO A 432 0.65 13.92 -17.05
N SER A 433 1.06 12.64 -17.04
CA SER A 433 0.99 11.77 -18.22
C SER A 433 0.62 10.34 -17.82
N ALA A 434 0.32 9.48 -18.80
CA ALA A 434 0.02 8.07 -18.54
C ALA A 434 1.12 7.35 -17.73
N VAL A 435 2.39 7.77 -17.89
CA VAL A 435 3.56 7.23 -17.19
C VAL A 435 3.52 7.48 -15.68
N THR A 436 2.90 8.59 -15.27
CA THR A 436 2.68 8.92 -13.87
C THR A 436 1.24 8.63 -13.46
N ASP A 437 0.52 7.75 -14.17
CA ASP A 437 -0.91 7.45 -13.98
C ASP A 437 -1.83 8.70 -14.06
N TYR A 438 -1.35 9.78 -14.68
CA TYR A 438 -1.92 11.12 -14.61
C TYR A 438 -2.04 11.65 -13.18
N LEU A 439 -1.06 11.33 -12.32
CA LEU A 439 -0.99 11.85 -10.96
C LEU A 439 -0.95 13.39 -11.02
N PRO A 440 -1.90 14.08 -10.36
CA PRO A 440 -1.89 15.54 -10.32
C PRO A 440 -0.72 16.08 -9.46
N GLU A 441 -0.19 15.24 -8.57
CA GLU A 441 0.93 15.54 -7.68
C GLU A 441 2.27 15.13 -8.31
N LEU A 442 3.33 15.85 -7.94
CA LEU A 442 4.70 15.56 -8.38
C LEU A 442 5.11 14.14 -7.92
N PRO A 443 5.72 13.31 -8.78
CA PRO A 443 6.25 12.02 -8.37
C PRO A 443 7.28 12.16 -7.25
N PRO A 444 7.37 11.18 -6.33
CA PRO A 444 8.26 11.26 -5.17
C PRO A 444 9.74 11.11 -5.54
N ASP A 445 10.06 10.72 -6.79
CA ASP A 445 11.39 10.33 -7.26
C ASP A 445 12.49 11.35 -6.92
N LEU A 446 12.23 12.66 -7.02
CA LEU A 446 13.24 13.68 -6.70
C LEU A 446 13.63 13.70 -5.21
N GLU A 447 12.64 13.63 -4.31
CA GLU A 447 12.90 13.60 -2.87
C GLU A 447 13.53 12.27 -2.45
N LEU A 448 13.06 11.15 -3.03
CA LEU A 448 13.67 9.84 -2.82
C LEU A 448 15.16 9.84 -3.21
N TYR A 449 15.50 10.43 -4.36
CA TYR A 449 16.88 10.57 -4.83
C TYR A 449 17.76 11.34 -3.84
N LYS A 450 17.30 12.51 -3.38
CA LYS A 450 18.02 13.35 -2.40
C LYS A 450 18.24 12.61 -1.08
N ILE A 451 17.20 11.98 -0.54
CA ILE A 451 17.26 11.28 0.75
C ILE A 451 18.22 10.08 0.68
N ALA A 452 18.22 9.32 -0.43
CA ALA A 452 19.16 8.21 -0.63
C ALA A 452 20.62 8.67 -0.74
N ARG A 453 20.90 9.75 -1.49
CA ARG A 453 22.23 10.36 -1.57
C ARG A 453 22.71 10.83 -0.20
N ALA A 454 21.84 11.47 0.57
CA ALA A 454 22.17 11.90 1.93
C ALA A 454 22.48 10.71 2.87
N ALA A 455 21.73 9.61 2.76
CA ALA A 455 21.95 8.40 3.56
C ALA A 455 23.31 7.74 3.26
N VAL A 456 23.69 7.61 1.98
CA VAL A 456 25.01 7.09 1.62
C VAL A 456 26.12 7.99 2.13
N LYS A 457 25.97 9.32 2.03
CA LYS A 457 26.96 10.27 2.57
C LYS A 457 27.14 10.15 4.10
N ARG A 458 26.07 9.82 4.84
CA ARG A 458 26.12 9.58 6.29
C ARG A 458 26.69 8.21 6.65
N SER A 459 26.69 7.26 5.72
CA SER A 459 27.17 5.89 5.96
C SER A 459 28.70 5.84 6.10
N GLU A 460 29.19 5.03 7.02
CA GLU A 460 30.62 4.72 7.17
C GLU A 460 31.22 4.06 5.91
N LYS A 461 30.38 3.62 4.97
CA LYS A 461 30.74 2.93 3.74
C LYS A 461 30.59 3.80 2.50
N ALA A 462 30.44 5.12 2.68
CA ALA A 462 30.29 6.08 1.58
C ALA A 462 31.38 5.94 0.50
N LEU A 463 32.65 5.80 0.90
CA LEU A 463 33.80 5.74 -0.02
C LEU A 463 33.83 4.49 -0.93
N VAL A 464 33.15 3.42 -0.53
CA VAL A 464 33.12 2.15 -1.28
C VAL A 464 31.75 1.87 -1.91
N THR A 465 30.81 2.82 -1.80
CA THR A 465 29.45 2.71 -2.33
C THR A 465 29.30 3.59 -3.56
N LEU A 466 29.24 2.96 -4.73
CA LEU A 466 28.97 3.58 -6.02
C LEU A 466 27.47 3.80 -6.18
N GLN A 467 27.05 5.02 -6.50
CA GLN A 467 25.64 5.39 -6.57
C GLN A 467 25.27 5.79 -8.00
N HIS A 468 24.53 4.95 -8.72
CA HIS A 468 24.11 5.24 -10.10
C HIS A 468 22.61 5.45 -10.17
N ASN A 469 22.15 6.39 -10.98
CA ASN A 469 20.72 6.56 -11.24
C ASN A 469 20.43 6.60 -12.73
N HIS A 470 19.45 5.81 -13.16
CA HIS A 470 18.95 5.83 -14.53
C HIS A 470 17.45 6.19 -14.59
N PRO A 471 17.09 7.24 -15.32
CA PRO A 471 15.72 7.66 -15.54
C PRO A 471 15.06 6.80 -16.62
N PHE A 472 14.45 5.71 -16.18
CA PHE A 472 13.77 4.74 -17.04
C PHE A 472 12.31 5.10 -17.30
N ASN A 473 11.98 6.26 -17.88
CA ASN A 473 10.59 6.56 -18.30
C ASN A 473 10.55 7.74 -19.30
N VAL A 474 9.37 8.33 -19.56
CA VAL A 474 9.26 9.51 -20.47
C VAL A 474 10.13 10.69 -20.03
N ALA A 475 10.49 10.78 -18.75
CA ALA A 475 11.42 11.79 -18.27
C ALA A 475 12.79 11.70 -18.95
N LYS A 476 13.20 10.53 -19.47
CA LYS A 476 14.43 10.37 -20.25
C LYS A 476 14.54 11.30 -21.45
N ARG A 477 13.41 11.78 -21.97
CA ARG A 477 13.38 12.81 -23.02
C ARG A 477 14.00 14.14 -22.58
N TYR A 478 14.06 14.39 -21.28
CA TYR A 478 14.53 15.63 -20.66
C TYR A 478 15.71 15.40 -19.71
N TYR A 479 15.72 14.27 -19.01
CA TYR A 479 16.71 13.86 -18.03
C TYR A 479 17.11 12.43 -18.34
N TYR A 480 18.20 12.22 -19.08
CA TYR A 480 18.81 10.90 -19.35
C TYR A 480 20.21 10.86 -18.74
N THR A 481 20.86 9.69 -18.69
CA THR A 481 22.24 9.59 -18.19
C THR A 481 23.20 10.21 -19.20
N GLU A 482 23.71 11.40 -18.92
CA GLU A 482 24.60 12.14 -19.82
C GLU A 482 25.98 11.48 -19.93
N PHE A 483 26.68 11.75 -21.04
CA PHE A 483 28.01 11.16 -21.29
C PHE A 483 29.07 11.55 -20.25
N ASN A 484 28.86 12.68 -19.57
CA ASN A 484 29.72 13.24 -18.52
C ASN A 484 29.12 13.04 -17.11
N ASP A 485 28.19 12.10 -16.96
CA ASP A 485 27.61 11.75 -15.66
C ASP A 485 28.72 11.41 -14.64
N PRO A 486 28.82 12.13 -13.51
CA PRO A 486 29.92 11.98 -12.57
C PRO A 486 30.03 10.58 -11.96
N ASP A 487 28.89 9.92 -11.72
CA ASP A 487 28.87 8.58 -11.12
C ASP A 487 29.40 7.54 -12.13
N SER A 488 28.97 7.65 -13.39
CA SER A 488 29.43 6.81 -14.50
C SER A 488 30.95 6.95 -14.75
N LEU A 489 31.46 8.19 -14.71
CA LEU A 489 32.90 8.46 -14.85
C LEU A 489 33.70 7.88 -13.69
N LEU A 490 33.19 7.97 -12.46
CA LEU A 490 33.82 7.39 -11.27
C LEU A 490 33.89 5.85 -11.35
N LEU A 491 32.81 5.20 -11.82
CA LEU A 491 32.82 3.75 -12.07
C LEU A 491 33.91 3.36 -13.07
N LEU A 492 33.97 4.07 -14.21
CA LEU A 492 34.98 3.83 -15.25
C LEU A 492 36.39 4.00 -14.70
N GLU A 493 36.65 5.08 -13.96
CA GLU A 493 37.96 5.35 -13.33
C GLU A 493 38.37 4.21 -12.39
N ILE A 494 37.48 3.80 -11.50
CA ILE A 494 37.77 2.75 -10.51
C ILE A 494 37.96 1.39 -11.19
N ALA A 495 37.07 1.00 -12.10
CA ALA A 495 37.08 -0.31 -12.74
C ALA A 495 38.29 -0.48 -13.69
N ARG A 496 38.77 0.60 -14.32
CA ARG A 496 39.98 0.58 -15.18
C ARG A 496 41.22 0.07 -14.45
N ASN A 497 41.31 0.29 -13.13
CA ASN A 497 42.42 -0.19 -12.31
C ASN A 497 42.51 -1.72 -12.22
N TYR A 498 41.43 -2.43 -12.57
CA TYR A 498 41.34 -3.89 -12.47
C TYR A 498 41.37 -4.60 -13.84
N VAL A 499 41.48 -3.85 -14.94
CA VAL A 499 41.43 -4.41 -16.31
C VAL A 499 42.56 -5.41 -16.59
N SER A 500 43.74 -5.21 -16.01
CA SER A 500 44.89 -6.11 -16.20
C SER A 500 44.77 -7.41 -15.40
N THR A 501 43.94 -7.46 -14.36
CA THR A 501 43.84 -8.58 -13.43
C THR A 501 42.54 -9.37 -13.56
N ILE A 502 41.49 -8.78 -14.13
CA ILE A 502 40.16 -9.39 -14.23
C ILE A 502 39.78 -9.65 -15.70
N PRO A 503 39.79 -10.92 -16.15
CA PRO A 503 39.41 -11.28 -17.52
C PRO A 503 38.00 -10.80 -17.89
N GLY A 504 37.83 -10.37 -19.15
CA GLY A 504 36.53 -9.92 -19.67
C GLY A 504 36.11 -8.50 -19.26
N LEU A 505 36.69 -7.93 -18.20
CA LEU A 505 36.33 -6.59 -17.71
C LEU A 505 36.56 -5.49 -18.77
N LYS A 506 37.66 -5.57 -19.53
CA LYS A 506 37.98 -4.59 -20.59
C LYS A 506 36.85 -4.46 -21.61
N GLU A 507 36.28 -5.60 -22.03
CA GLU A 507 35.20 -5.65 -23.02
C GLU A 507 33.97 -4.89 -22.51
N LEU A 508 33.56 -5.18 -21.26
CA LEU A 508 32.42 -4.54 -20.61
C LEU A 508 32.61 -3.02 -20.44
N LEU A 509 33.81 -2.57 -20.05
CA LEU A 509 34.11 -1.15 -19.89
C LEU A 509 34.11 -0.41 -21.24
N THR A 510 34.64 -1.04 -22.29
CA THR A 510 34.57 -0.48 -23.65
C THR A 510 33.13 -0.37 -24.13
N ASP A 511 32.32 -1.41 -23.92
CA ASP A 511 30.90 -1.37 -24.28
C ASP A 511 30.16 -0.27 -23.50
N TYR A 512 30.38 -0.17 -22.18
CA TYR A 512 29.76 0.87 -21.35
C TYR A 512 30.13 2.27 -21.82
N GLU A 513 31.42 2.53 -22.09
CA GLU A 513 31.89 3.81 -22.61
C GLU A 513 31.29 4.11 -23.99
N ASN A 514 31.11 3.11 -24.86
CA ASN A 514 30.47 3.29 -26.17
C ASN A 514 28.98 3.63 -26.04
N VAL A 515 28.24 2.98 -25.13
CA VAL A 515 26.82 3.30 -24.88
C VAL A 515 26.68 4.67 -24.22
N LEU A 516 27.56 5.01 -23.28
CA LEU A 516 27.55 6.29 -22.58
C LEU A 516 27.78 7.46 -23.56
N ASN A 517 28.71 7.28 -24.51
CA ASN A 517 29.04 8.25 -25.56
C ASN A 517 28.12 8.17 -26.81
N SER A 518 27.05 7.37 -26.77
CA SER A 518 26.14 7.27 -27.92
C SER A 518 25.43 8.61 -28.20
N PRO A 519 25.03 8.90 -29.46
CA PRO A 519 24.44 10.19 -29.82
C PRO A 519 23.18 10.52 -29.02
N LEU A 520 22.99 11.80 -28.69
CA LEU A 520 21.82 12.36 -27.97
C LEU A 520 20.44 11.78 -28.42
N GLY A 521 20.27 11.55 -29.72
CA GLY A 521 19.02 11.00 -30.27
C GLY A 521 18.67 9.62 -29.71
N THR A 522 19.69 8.81 -29.40
CA THR A 522 19.54 7.43 -28.91
C THR A 522 19.08 7.32 -27.46
N ALA A 523 19.12 8.41 -26.69
CA ALA A 523 18.67 8.45 -25.30
C ALA A 523 17.23 8.99 -25.12
N THR A 524 16.69 9.66 -26.13
CA THR A 524 15.47 10.49 -26.00
C THR A 524 14.29 9.94 -26.81
N VAL A 525 14.06 10.44 -28.02
CA VAL A 525 12.91 10.08 -28.88
C VAL A 525 13.19 8.83 -29.72
N LEU A 526 14.47 8.52 -29.98
CA LEU A 526 14.91 7.38 -30.79
C LEU A 526 15.59 6.31 -29.94
N ASP A 527 15.23 6.17 -28.66
CA ASP A 527 15.70 5.05 -27.82
C ASP A 527 14.98 3.74 -28.21
N HIS A 528 15.18 3.35 -29.46
CA HIS A 528 14.65 2.11 -30.05
C HIS A 528 15.41 0.89 -29.53
N ASP A 529 16.63 1.07 -29.04
CA ASP A 529 17.56 0.00 -28.71
C ASP A 529 17.71 -0.26 -27.20
N GLY A 530 17.23 0.66 -26.35
CA GLY A 530 17.22 0.54 -24.89
C GLY A 530 18.50 1.01 -24.22
N ARG A 531 19.00 2.20 -24.55
CA ARG A 531 20.27 2.75 -24.04
C ARG A 531 20.40 2.63 -22.52
N GLU A 532 19.37 3.06 -21.79
CA GLU A 532 19.38 3.01 -20.32
C GLU A 532 19.39 1.56 -19.78
N LEU A 533 18.74 0.61 -20.50
CA LEU A 533 18.83 -0.83 -20.18
C LEU A 533 20.25 -1.34 -20.33
N PHE A 534 20.94 -0.99 -21.42
CA PHE A 534 22.33 -1.37 -21.61
C PHE A 534 23.24 -0.74 -20.55
N LEU A 535 23.13 0.56 -20.27
CA LEU A 535 23.94 1.21 -19.23
C LEU A 535 23.75 0.52 -17.88
N SER A 536 22.50 0.40 -17.42
CA SER A 536 22.21 -0.22 -16.12
C SER A 536 22.65 -1.68 -16.05
N SER A 537 22.51 -2.46 -17.12
CA SER A 537 22.93 -3.87 -17.16
C SER A 537 24.45 -4.02 -17.18
N LEU A 538 25.14 -3.17 -17.95
CA LEU A 538 26.61 -3.15 -18.01
C LEU A 538 27.22 -2.78 -16.66
N GLU A 539 26.64 -1.84 -15.91
CA GLU A 539 27.06 -1.53 -14.55
C GLU A 539 26.97 -2.76 -13.63
N GLN A 540 25.86 -3.50 -13.72
CA GLN A 540 25.70 -4.74 -12.95
C GLN A 540 26.75 -5.77 -13.35
N LEU A 541 26.95 -5.99 -14.66
CA LEU A 541 27.95 -6.94 -15.17
C LEU A 541 29.37 -6.55 -14.78
N ILE A 542 29.73 -5.27 -14.81
CA ILE A 542 31.02 -4.77 -14.35
C ILE A 542 31.21 -5.11 -12.88
N ILE A 543 30.25 -4.79 -12.02
CA ILE A 543 30.34 -5.05 -10.58
C ILE A 543 30.38 -6.54 -10.27
N LEU A 544 29.58 -7.36 -10.97
CA LEU A 544 29.61 -8.81 -10.82
C LEU A 544 30.95 -9.41 -11.27
N THR A 545 31.52 -8.90 -12.37
CA THR A 545 32.84 -9.33 -12.88
C THR A 545 33.97 -8.93 -11.92
N LEU A 546 33.83 -7.80 -11.23
CA LEU A 546 34.74 -7.37 -10.16
C LEU A 546 34.59 -8.20 -8.86
N GLY A 547 33.60 -9.09 -8.77
CA GLY A 547 33.26 -9.78 -7.52
C GLY A 547 32.67 -8.85 -6.44
N GLY A 548 32.11 -7.72 -6.85
CA GLY A 548 31.47 -6.73 -5.98
C GLY A 548 30.06 -7.11 -5.54
N TYR A 549 29.47 -6.26 -4.71
CA TYR A 549 28.10 -6.38 -4.21
C TYR A 549 27.13 -5.61 -5.09
N SER A 550 26.29 -6.33 -5.82
CA SER A 550 25.25 -5.77 -6.69
C SER A 550 23.97 -5.53 -5.90
N TYR A 551 23.56 -4.27 -5.75
CA TYR A 551 22.22 -3.92 -5.27
C TYR A 551 21.58 -2.90 -6.21
N GLY A 552 20.27 -3.05 -6.43
CA GLY A 552 19.51 -2.01 -7.12
C GLY A 552 18.02 -1.99 -6.81
N SER A 553 17.40 -0.86 -7.10
CA SER A 553 15.96 -0.65 -6.85
C SER A 553 15.36 0.28 -7.90
N CYS A 554 14.06 0.14 -8.13
CA CYS A 554 13.22 1.25 -8.58
C CYS A 554 12.35 1.70 -7.40
N VAL A 555 11.38 2.60 -7.59
CA VAL A 555 10.48 3.03 -6.50
C VAL A 555 9.88 1.83 -5.74
N SER A 556 9.37 0.83 -6.47
CA SER A 556 8.71 -0.37 -5.94
C SER A 556 9.59 -1.63 -5.91
N GLY A 557 10.75 -1.61 -6.56
CA GLY A 557 11.64 -2.77 -6.72
C GLY A 557 11.11 -3.90 -7.62
N LYS A 558 9.93 -3.76 -8.24
CA LYS A 558 9.26 -4.83 -9.00
C LYS A 558 8.97 -4.50 -10.48
N ASP A 559 9.04 -3.23 -10.87
CA ASP A 559 8.73 -2.80 -12.24
C ASP A 559 10.03 -2.62 -13.05
N ARG A 560 10.55 -1.39 -13.15
CA ARG A 560 11.83 -1.08 -13.84
C ARG A 560 13.00 -2.00 -13.43
N LYS A 561 13.09 -2.35 -12.13
CA LYS A 561 14.12 -3.27 -11.63
C LYS A 561 13.94 -4.70 -12.15
N ALA A 562 12.70 -5.17 -12.36
CA ALA A 562 12.48 -6.46 -12.99
C ALA A 562 12.93 -6.47 -14.45
N ILE A 563 12.68 -5.39 -15.20
CA ILE A 563 13.11 -5.28 -16.60
C ILE A 563 14.63 -5.27 -16.70
N GLU A 564 15.32 -4.51 -15.82
CA GLU A 564 16.79 -4.56 -15.74
C GLU A 564 17.28 -5.98 -15.44
N LEU A 565 16.70 -6.69 -14.46
CA LEU A 565 17.11 -8.07 -14.17
C LEU A 565 16.93 -9.00 -15.38
N MET A 566 15.80 -8.92 -16.09
CA MET A 566 15.57 -9.71 -17.32
C MET A 566 16.54 -9.34 -18.43
N HIS A 567 16.86 -8.05 -18.58
CA HIS A 567 17.81 -7.60 -19.60
C HIS A 567 19.23 -8.07 -19.28
N THR A 568 19.69 -7.93 -18.04
CA THR A 568 20.98 -8.44 -17.58
C THR A 568 21.05 -9.97 -17.69
N ASP A 569 19.98 -10.70 -17.33
CA ASP A 569 19.88 -12.15 -17.55
C ASP A 569 20.02 -12.49 -19.03
N ALA A 570 19.31 -11.77 -19.92
CA ALA A 570 19.39 -11.99 -21.35
C ALA A 570 20.81 -11.77 -21.88
N MET A 571 21.54 -10.77 -21.39
CA MET A 571 22.94 -10.53 -21.77
C MET A 571 23.85 -11.69 -21.35
N ILE A 572 23.65 -12.22 -20.13
CA ILE A 572 24.42 -13.36 -19.59
C ILE A 572 24.16 -14.61 -20.44
N LEU A 573 22.88 -14.91 -20.72
CA LEU A 573 22.51 -16.06 -21.54
C LEU A 573 22.98 -15.92 -22.99
N TYR A 574 22.94 -14.71 -23.54
CA TYR A 574 23.47 -14.43 -24.86
C TYR A 574 24.98 -14.70 -24.92
N LYS A 575 25.75 -14.23 -23.92
CA LYS A 575 27.20 -14.52 -23.82
C LYS A 575 27.48 -16.00 -23.69
N ALA A 576 26.69 -16.72 -22.89
CA ALA A 576 26.83 -18.16 -22.72
C ALA A 576 26.54 -18.94 -24.02
N LYS A 577 25.54 -18.50 -24.79
CA LYS A 577 25.11 -19.16 -26.02
C LYS A 577 25.97 -18.83 -27.25
N TYR A 578 26.43 -17.58 -27.37
CA TYR A 578 27.10 -17.06 -28.57
C TYR A 578 28.55 -16.64 -28.36
N GLY A 579 29.07 -16.69 -27.14
CA GLY A 579 30.48 -16.40 -26.83
C GLY A 579 30.88 -14.91 -26.82
N ALA A 580 29.97 -13.99 -27.18
CA ALA A 580 30.16 -12.54 -27.15
C ALA A 580 29.02 -11.83 -26.39
N TRP A 581 29.25 -10.65 -25.84
CA TRP A 581 28.16 -9.84 -25.28
C TRP A 581 27.32 -9.22 -26.40
N PRO A 582 25.99 -9.12 -26.24
CA PRO A 582 25.16 -8.39 -27.21
C PRO A 582 25.53 -6.90 -27.18
N LYS A 583 25.50 -6.23 -28.33
CA LYS A 583 25.93 -4.83 -28.45
C LYS A 583 24.72 -3.90 -28.60
N PHE A 584 24.85 -2.71 -28.01
CA PHE A 584 23.92 -1.62 -28.23
C PHE A 584 24.08 -1.06 -29.65
N GLY A 585 22.97 -0.69 -30.29
CA GLY A 585 22.97 -0.13 -31.65
C GLY A 585 23.07 -1.15 -32.78
N ASP A 586 23.01 -2.45 -32.49
CA ASP A 586 22.87 -3.46 -33.54
C ASP A 586 21.50 -3.31 -34.24
N PRO A 587 21.46 -3.16 -35.59
CA PRO A 587 20.22 -3.02 -36.32
C PRO A 587 19.26 -4.19 -36.07
N LYS A 588 17.96 -3.89 -35.97
CA LYS A 588 16.91 -4.88 -35.67
C LYS A 588 16.85 -6.06 -36.65
N GLU A 589 17.32 -5.88 -37.88
CA GLU A 589 17.36 -6.93 -38.90
C GLU A 589 18.59 -7.84 -38.78
N LYS A 590 19.60 -7.48 -37.98
CA LYS A 590 20.78 -8.31 -37.79
C LYS A 590 20.45 -9.50 -36.89
N THR A 591 21.01 -10.65 -37.25
CA THR A 591 20.87 -11.91 -36.51
C THR A 591 21.23 -11.77 -35.04
N ASP A 592 22.28 -11.02 -34.71
CA ASP A 592 22.71 -10.81 -33.32
C ASP A 592 21.63 -10.13 -32.47
N ARG A 593 20.98 -9.08 -33.02
CA ARG A 593 19.87 -8.40 -32.34
C ARG A 593 18.64 -9.28 -32.24
N VAL A 594 18.28 -10.00 -33.30
CA VAL A 594 17.15 -10.93 -33.31
C VAL A 594 17.31 -12.00 -32.23
N ASN A 595 18.50 -12.60 -32.13
CA ASN A 595 18.83 -13.61 -31.12
C ASN A 595 18.74 -13.05 -29.69
N PHE A 596 19.20 -11.82 -29.47
CA PHE A 596 19.09 -11.17 -28.16
C PHE A 596 17.62 -10.87 -27.78
N VAL A 597 16.84 -10.36 -28.74
CA VAL A 597 15.40 -10.07 -28.55
C VAL A 597 14.63 -11.35 -28.24
N GLU A 598 14.95 -12.47 -28.88
CA GLU A 598 14.34 -13.78 -28.61
C GLU A 598 14.58 -14.21 -27.15
N ILE A 599 15.83 -14.20 -26.68
CA ILE A 599 16.16 -14.54 -25.29
C ILE A 599 15.43 -13.63 -24.30
N LEU A 600 15.44 -12.31 -24.53
CA LEU A 600 14.76 -11.37 -23.64
C LEU A 600 13.23 -11.58 -23.64
N THR A 601 12.65 -11.91 -24.80
CA THR A 601 11.24 -12.24 -24.93
C THR A 601 10.90 -13.50 -24.15
N ASP A 602 11.71 -14.56 -24.24
CA ASP A 602 11.51 -15.80 -23.50
C ASP A 602 11.55 -15.58 -21.99
N LEU A 603 12.50 -14.78 -21.50
CA LEU A 603 12.58 -14.42 -20.08
C LEU A 603 11.37 -13.61 -19.62
N TYR A 604 10.89 -12.66 -20.43
CA TYR A 604 9.67 -11.92 -20.15
C TYR A 604 8.44 -12.84 -20.11
N MET A 605 8.32 -13.72 -21.09
CA MET A 605 7.21 -14.67 -21.26
C MET A 605 7.21 -15.79 -20.23
N SER A 606 8.36 -16.07 -19.58
CA SER A 606 8.41 -16.95 -18.40
C SER A 606 7.55 -16.42 -17.25
N ARG A 607 7.29 -15.10 -17.23
CA ARG A 607 6.57 -14.37 -16.18
C ARG A 607 7.16 -14.52 -14.78
N HIS A 608 8.43 -14.92 -14.66
CA HIS A 608 9.09 -15.03 -13.36
C HIS A 608 9.00 -13.71 -12.58
N GLN A 609 9.35 -12.60 -13.24
CA GLN A 609 9.32 -11.28 -12.62
C GLN A 609 7.89 -10.76 -12.35
N HIS A 610 6.93 -11.11 -13.20
CA HIS A 610 5.51 -10.77 -13.00
C HIS A 610 4.97 -11.47 -11.75
N VAL A 611 5.25 -12.76 -11.56
CA VAL A 611 4.82 -13.49 -10.35
C VAL A 611 5.53 -12.93 -9.10
N HIS A 612 6.81 -12.59 -9.20
CA HIS A 612 7.51 -11.88 -8.12
C HIS A 612 6.81 -10.55 -7.78
N ALA A 613 6.36 -9.77 -8.77
CA ALA A 613 5.57 -8.56 -8.54
C ALA A 613 4.22 -8.86 -7.85
N GLY A 614 3.51 -9.92 -8.30
CA GLY A 614 2.24 -10.36 -7.71
C GLY A 614 2.33 -10.83 -6.27
N GLN A 615 3.47 -11.36 -5.80
CA GLN A 615 3.66 -11.68 -4.37
C GLN A 615 3.55 -10.45 -3.45
N ASN A 616 3.68 -9.23 -3.99
CA ASN A 616 3.48 -7.98 -3.24
C ASN A 616 2.01 -7.53 -3.18
N ALA A 617 1.16 -8.06 -4.06
CA ALA A 617 -0.29 -7.85 -4.15
C ALA A 617 -0.85 -8.98 -5.03
N PRO A 618 -1.28 -10.12 -4.46
CA PRO A 618 -1.70 -11.28 -5.25
C PRO A 618 -2.78 -10.90 -6.25
N GLY A 619 -2.66 -11.38 -7.49
CA GLY A 619 -3.50 -10.95 -8.61
C GLY A 619 -3.01 -9.72 -9.37
N SER A 620 -1.88 -9.14 -8.96
CA SER A 620 -1.17 -8.08 -9.67
C SER A 620 0.12 -8.59 -10.31
N GLU A 621 0.08 -9.80 -10.90
CA GLU A 621 1.18 -10.44 -11.62
C GLU A 621 1.44 -9.78 -12.97
N GLY A 622 1.86 -8.51 -12.95
CA GLY A 622 2.16 -7.70 -14.12
C GLY A 622 3.44 -6.89 -13.95
N ILE A 623 3.88 -6.24 -15.03
CA ILE A 623 4.95 -5.24 -15.00
C ILE A 623 4.34 -3.91 -15.41
N LYS A 624 4.61 -2.84 -14.65
CA LYS A 624 4.08 -1.52 -14.97
C LYS A 624 4.72 -0.93 -16.23
N THR A 625 3.88 -0.35 -17.09
CA THR A 625 4.21 0.40 -18.32
C THR A 625 5.34 -0.19 -19.18
N PRO A 626 5.32 -1.51 -19.49
CA PRO A 626 6.46 -2.18 -20.10
C PRO A 626 6.77 -1.64 -21.51
N GLY A 627 5.76 -1.21 -22.28
CA GLY A 627 5.94 -0.57 -23.58
C GLY A 627 6.67 0.78 -23.56
N MET A 628 6.86 1.38 -22.38
CA MET A 628 7.65 2.61 -22.21
C MET A 628 9.11 2.35 -21.86
N TYR A 629 9.42 1.13 -21.40
CA TYR A 629 10.72 0.76 -20.86
C TYR A 629 11.46 -0.21 -21.78
N LEU A 630 10.72 -1.09 -22.45
CA LEU A 630 11.27 -2.04 -23.40
C LEU A 630 11.57 -1.37 -24.75
N PRO A 631 12.64 -1.82 -25.43
CA PRO A 631 12.87 -1.52 -26.84
C PRO A 631 11.65 -1.91 -27.70
N ALA A 632 11.40 -1.17 -28.77
CA ALA A 632 10.18 -1.33 -29.57
C ALA A 632 10.09 -2.71 -30.25
N ASP A 633 11.22 -3.25 -30.70
CA ASP A 633 11.33 -4.59 -31.30
C ASP A 633 11.08 -5.71 -30.29
N VAL A 634 11.53 -5.56 -29.05
CA VAL A 634 11.20 -6.47 -27.93
C VAL A 634 9.71 -6.42 -27.61
N ALA A 635 9.13 -5.22 -27.53
CA ALA A 635 7.70 -5.05 -27.27
C ALA A 635 6.83 -5.69 -28.37
N GLU A 636 7.21 -5.50 -29.63
CA GLU A 636 6.56 -6.14 -30.78
C GLU A 636 6.67 -7.67 -30.71
N ALA A 637 7.85 -8.20 -30.40
CA ALA A 637 8.09 -9.63 -30.26
C ALA A 637 7.23 -10.28 -29.16
N ILE A 638 7.09 -9.62 -28.01
CA ILE A 638 6.23 -10.09 -26.91
C ILE A 638 4.75 -10.11 -27.32
N ASN A 639 4.23 -9.02 -27.87
CA ASN A 639 2.84 -8.93 -28.32
C ASN A 639 2.52 -9.97 -29.41
N LYS A 640 3.47 -10.19 -30.33
CA LYS A 640 3.37 -11.24 -31.34
C LYS A 640 3.28 -12.64 -30.72
N HIS A 641 4.09 -12.96 -29.71
CA HIS A 641 4.03 -14.23 -29.00
C HIS A 641 2.71 -14.42 -28.23
N LEU A 642 2.18 -13.34 -27.66
CA LEU A 642 0.88 -13.36 -26.97
C LEU A 642 -0.31 -13.48 -27.95
N GLY A 643 -0.10 -13.15 -29.23
CA GLY A 643 -1.15 -13.14 -30.25
C GLY A 643 -2.13 -11.97 -30.10
N THR A 644 -1.70 -10.87 -29.48
CA THR A 644 -2.50 -9.65 -29.27
C THR A 644 -1.61 -8.43 -29.18
N GLU A 645 -2.06 -7.30 -29.72
CA GLU A 645 -1.36 -6.01 -29.61
C GLU A 645 -1.47 -5.40 -28.20
N LYS A 646 -2.43 -5.89 -27.39
CA LYS A 646 -2.69 -5.40 -26.02
C LYS A 646 -1.95 -6.17 -24.93
N GLY A 647 -1.08 -7.12 -25.28
CA GLY A 647 -0.45 -8.01 -24.30
C GLY A 647 0.28 -7.26 -23.19
N LEU A 648 1.09 -6.28 -23.58
CA LEU A 648 1.80 -5.38 -22.67
C LEU A 648 0.88 -4.44 -21.88
N ASP A 649 -0.24 -4.00 -22.46
CA ASP A 649 -1.23 -3.17 -21.77
C ASP A 649 -1.96 -3.96 -20.67
N TYR A 650 -2.22 -5.24 -20.91
CA TYR A 650 -2.79 -6.13 -19.89
C TYR A 650 -1.81 -6.39 -18.75
N ASP A 651 -0.51 -6.51 -19.04
CA ASP A 651 0.52 -6.59 -17.99
C ASP A 651 0.59 -5.31 -17.14
N ASP A 652 0.49 -4.13 -17.77
CA ASP A 652 0.40 -2.85 -17.04
C ASP A 652 -0.88 -2.77 -16.19
N ARG A 653 -2.02 -3.22 -16.73
CA ARG A 653 -3.31 -3.24 -16.03
C ARG A 653 -3.24 -4.10 -14.77
N LEU A 654 -2.70 -5.32 -14.86
CA LEU A 654 -2.49 -6.19 -13.70
C LEU A 654 -1.53 -5.55 -12.69
N ALA A 655 -0.40 -4.98 -13.14
CA ALA A 655 0.55 -4.33 -12.24
C ALA A 655 -0.10 -3.17 -11.46
N THR A 656 -0.95 -2.41 -12.14
CA THR A 656 -1.66 -1.23 -11.61
C THR A 656 -2.75 -1.59 -10.59
N ASP A 657 -3.31 -2.80 -10.67
CA ASP A 657 -4.30 -3.31 -9.72
C ASP A 657 -3.75 -3.48 -8.29
N ASN A 658 -2.43 -3.38 -8.11
CA ASN A 658 -1.79 -3.55 -6.81
C ASN A 658 -2.26 -2.53 -5.78
N GLU A 659 -2.61 -1.30 -6.17
CA GLU A 659 -3.18 -0.29 -5.29
C GLU A 659 -4.71 -0.30 -5.44
N VAL A 660 -5.46 -0.46 -4.34
CA VAL A 660 -6.94 -0.54 -4.40
C VAL A 660 -7.55 0.68 -5.09
N LYS A 661 -6.99 1.88 -4.87
CA LYS A 661 -7.43 3.12 -5.51
C LYS A 661 -7.29 3.13 -7.04
N ASN A 662 -6.41 2.29 -7.57
CA ASN A 662 -6.09 2.21 -8.98
C ASN A 662 -6.85 1.09 -9.70
N ILE A 663 -7.49 0.16 -8.97
CA ILE A 663 -8.37 -0.87 -9.55
C ILE A 663 -9.43 -0.19 -10.42
N SER A 664 -10.07 0.88 -9.94
CA SER A 664 -10.93 1.72 -10.78
C SER A 664 -10.88 3.17 -10.35
N LYS A 665 -10.66 4.08 -11.31
CA LYS A 665 -10.83 5.54 -11.07
C LYS A 665 -12.30 5.90 -10.84
N GLU A 666 -13.21 5.05 -11.33
CA GLU A 666 -14.66 5.23 -11.31
C GLU A 666 -15.33 4.36 -10.23
N LEU A 667 -14.58 3.91 -9.21
CA LEU A 667 -15.10 3.01 -8.16
C LEU A 667 -16.38 3.54 -7.48
N LYS A 668 -16.49 4.87 -7.38
CA LYS A 668 -17.67 5.56 -6.82
C LYS A 668 -18.96 5.30 -7.61
N ASN A 669 -18.87 5.04 -8.91
CA ASN A 669 -20.02 4.80 -9.77
C ASN A 669 -20.64 3.41 -9.52
N TYR A 670 -19.93 2.53 -8.82
CA TYR A 670 -20.41 1.20 -8.44
C TYR A 670 -20.93 1.13 -6.99
N LEU A 671 -20.86 2.23 -6.23
CA LEU A 671 -21.40 2.30 -4.88
C LEU A 671 -22.92 2.33 -4.90
N LEU A 672 -23.57 1.74 -3.90
CA LEU A 672 -25.02 1.83 -3.76
C LEU A 672 -25.43 3.26 -3.34
N PRO A 673 -26.68 3.66 -3.64
CA PRO A 673 -27.23 4.91 -3.14
C PRO A 673 -27.14 5.04 -1.61
N GLU A 674 -27.18 6.28 -1.13
CA GLU A 674 -27.04 6.58 0.29
C GLU A 674 -28.05 5.78 1.13
N ASN A 675 -27.54 5.08 2.15
CA ASN A 675 -28.28 4.20 3.07
C ASN A 675 -28.81 2.87 2.49
N ASP A 676 -28.80 2.64 1.18
CA ASP A 676 -29.32 1.38 0.62
C ASP A 676 -28.53 0.18 1.14
N LEU A 677 -27.20 0.28 1.16
CA LEU A 677 -26.36 -0.77 1.72
C LEU A 677 -26.60 -0.99 3.21
N LEU A 678 -26.78 0.09 3.99
CA LEU A 678 -27.09 -0.02 5.42
C LEU A 678 -28.40 -0.76 5.66
N CYS A 679 -29.45 -0.41 4.92
CA CYS A 679 -30.76 -1.08 4.99
C CYS A 679 -30.65 -2.57 4.65
N LYS A 680 -29.91 -2.88 3.58
CA LYS A 680 -29.66 -4.26 3.14
C LYS A 680 -28.93 -5.09 4.19
N LEU A 681 -27.87 -4.54 4.77
CA LEU A 681 -27.09 -5.22 5.80
C LEU A 681 -27.89 -5.39 7.09
N MET A 682 -28.68 -4.38 7.48
CA MET A 682 -29.51 -4.45 8.68
C MET A 682 -30.64 -5.48 8.56
N ALA A 683 -31.35 -5.51 7.43
CA ALA A 683 -32.40 -6.51 7.19
C ALA A 683 -31.83 -7.93 7.19
N ARG A 684 -30.62 -8.12 6.65
CA ARG A 684 -29.91 -9.41 6.72
C ARG A 684 -29.52 -9.79 8.14
N GLN A 685 -29.06 -8.84 8.95
CA GLN A 685 -28.68 -9.07 10.33
C GLN A 685 -29.88 -9.48 11.20
N LEU A 686 -31.04 -8.86 11.00
CA LEU A 686 -32.29 -9.25 11.66
C LEU A 686 -32.73 -10.68 11.27
N GLY A 687 -32.39 -11.11 10.04
CA GLY A 687 -32.72 -12.43 9.53
C GLY A 687 -34.21 -12.59 9.18
N GLU A 688 -34.56 -13.73 8.59
CA GLU A 688 -35.90 -13.97 8.05
C GLU A 688 -36.99 -13.98 9.12
N VAL A 689 -36.69 -14.55 10.31
CA VAL A 689 -37.67 -14.71 11.39
C VAL A 689 -38.12 -13.36 11.93
N LEU A 690 -37.19 -12.47 12.30
CA LEU A 690 -37.55 -11.14 12.81
C LEU A 690 -38.10 -10.24 11.71
N CYS A 691 -37.53 -10.27 10.49
CA CYS A 691 -38.08 -9.52 9.36
C CYS A 691 -39.52 -9.93 9.05
N THR A 692 -39.87 -11.21 9.16
CA THR A 692 -41.25 -11.68 8.98
C THR A 692 -42.17 -11.12 10.05
N ARG A 693 -41.76 -11.17 11.32
CA ARG A 693 -42.59 -10.63 12.43
C ARG A 693 -42.76 -9.12 12.35
N LEU A 694 -41.71 -8.39 11.97
CA LEU A 694 -41.79 -6.95 11.68
C LEU A 694 -42.73 -6.68 10.51
N TYR A 695 -42.61 -7.45 9.42
CA TYR A 695 -43.46 -7.30 8.25
C TYR A 695 -44.94 -7.57 8.58
N ASP A 696 -45.25 -8.65 9.30
CA ASP A 696 -46.61 -9.04 9.63
C ASP A 696 -47.28 -8.02 10.56
N SER A 697 -46.59 -7.59 11.62
CA SER A 697 -47.10 -6.57 12.55
C SER A 697 -47.28 -5.22 11.86
N LEU A 698 -46.34 -4.82 11.01
CA LEU A 698 -46.42 -3.59 10.23
C LEU A 698 -47.53 -3.66 9.18
N SER A 699 -47.70 -4.79 8.49
CA SER A 699 -48.73 -5.00 7.47
C SER A 699 -50.13 -4.89 8.07
N ALA A 700 -50.34 -5.49 9.25
CA ALA A 700 -51.58 -5.33 10.00
C ALA A 700 -51.87 -3.85 10.31
N LEU A 701 -50.87 -3.13 10.83
CA LEU A 701 -51.03 -1.72 11.20
C LEU A 701 -51.21 -0.79 9.97
N ILE A 702 -50.44 -0.97 8.91
CA ILE A 702 -50.45 -0.12 7.70
C ILE A 702 -51.79 -0.18 6.96
N ASN A 703 -52.51 -1.30 7.07
CA ASN A 703 -53.84 -1.44 6.48
C ASN A 703 -54.93 -0.65 7.23
N GLU A 704 -54.66 -0.15 8.44
CA GLU A 704 -55.52 0.78 9.18
C GLU A 704 -55.30 2.25 8.72
N GLU A 705 -55.49 2.51 7.42
CA GLU A 705 -55.05 3.74 6.74
C GLU A 705 -55.46 5.05 7.44
N ARG A 706 -56.66 5.11 8.03
CA ARG A 706 -57.19 6.29 8.73
C ARG A 706 -56.31 6.74 9.90
N ARG A 707 -55.55 5.85 10.51
CA ARG A 707 -54.66 6.16 11.64
C ARG A 707 -53.43 6.99 11.25
N PHE A 708 -53.09 7.00 9.98
CA PHE A 708 -51.95 7.75 9.46
C PHE A 708 -52.35 9.15 8.98
N GLN A 709 -53.64 9.46 8.92
CA GLN A 709 -54.14 10.75 8.44
C GLN A 709 -53.99 11.82 9.53
N PRO A 710 -53.20 12.88 9.30
CA PRO A 710 -52.98 13.92 10.29
C PRO A 710 -54.27 14.71 10.56
N LYS A 711 -54.44 15.18 11.79
CA LYS A 711 -55.60 16.02 12.17
C LYS A 711 -55.50 17.38 11.47
N LYS A 712 -56.66 17.95 11.08
CA LYS A 712 -56.75 19.28 10.45
C LYS A 712 -56.09 20.34 11.35
N ASP A 713 -55.07 21.03 10.85
CA ASP A 713 -54.63 22.31 11.40
C ASP A 713 -55.61 23.41 10.96
N ILE A 714 -56.07 24.21 11.93
CA ILE A 714 -57.16 25.21 11.77
C ILE A 714 -56.65 26.55 11.20
N TRP A 715 -55.39 26.67 10.76
CA TRP A 715 -54.83 27.95 10.30
C TRP A 715 -54.13 27.86 8.95
N SER A 716 -54.71 28.52 7.92
CA SER A 716 -53.98 28.90 6.70
C SER A 716 -54.40 30.30 6.22
N LEU A 717 -53.44 31.23 6.12
CA LEU A 717 -53.55 32.49 5.39
C LEU A 717 -53.37 32.21 3.89
N GLY A 718 -54.36 32.60 3.08
CA GLY A 718 -54.63 32.08 1.73
C GLY A 718 -53.70 32.52 0.59
N TRP A 719 -52.39 32.70 0.80
CA TRP A 719 -51.46 33.13 -0.26
C TRP A 719 -50.41 32.07 -0.65
N PHE A 720 -50.36 30.93 0.04
CA PHE A 720 -49.55 29.75 -0.33
C PHE A 720 -50.40 28.54 -0.75
N ASP A 721 -51.55 28.77 -1.39
CA ASP A 721 -52.38 27.68 -1.91
C ASP A 721 -51.89 27.22 -3.29
N SER A 722 -50.81 26.44 -3.28
CA SER A 722 -50.42 25.57 -4.40
C SER A 722 -50.76 24.11 -4.12
N SER A 723 -51.76 23.85 -3.27
CA SER A 723 -52.29 22.51 -3.16
C SER A 723 -53.75 22.46 -2.72
N LYS A 724 -54.58 22.10 -3.69
CA LYS A 724 -55.56 21.02 -3.55
C LYS A 724 -54.89 19.70 -3.05
N LYS A 725 -54.16 19.73 -1.93
CA LYS A 725 -53.78 18.54 -1.18
C LYS A 725 -54.91 18.30 -0.21
N GLU A 726 -55.66 17.25 -0.48
CA GLU A 726 -56.73 16.76 0.37
C GLU A 726 -56.30 16.79 1.84
N SER A 727 -56.96 17.65 2.61
CA SER A 727 -56.87 17.63 4.06
C SER A 727 -57.27 16.22 4.54
N GLY A 728 -56.35 15.49 5.16
CA GLY A 728 -56.55 14.10 5.58
C GLY A 728 -55.86 13.04 4.69
N ALA A 729 -54.98 13.42 3.76
CA ALA A 729 -54.24 12.43 2.97
C ALA A 729 -53.18 11.68 3.81
N THR A 730 -53.07 10.37 3.57
CA THR A 730 -52.04 9.48 4.14
C THR A 730 -50.64 9.95 3.74
N PRO A 731 -49.65 10.02 4.65
CA PRO A 731 -48.28 10.41 4.33
C PRO A 731 -47.70 9.56 3.20
N THR A 732 -47.02 10.20 2.23
CA THR A 732 -46.48 9.51 1.05
C THR A 732 -45.53 8.36 1.38
N GLY A 733 -44.78 8.44 2.48
CA GLY A 733 -43.93 7.33 2.92
C GLY A 733 -44.73 6.10 3.38
N ILE A 734 -45.87 6.29 4.05
CA ILE A 734 -46.78 5.21 4.44
C ILE A 734 -47.43 4.59 3.19
N GLN A 735 -47.82 5.41 2.22
CA GLN A 735 -48.29 4.94 0.91
C GLN A 735 -47.22 4.11 0.18
N SER A 736 -45.96 4.56 0.20
CA SER A 736 -44.84 3.80 -0.39
C SER A 736 -44.61 2.46 0.30
N ILE A 737 -44.66 2.42 1.65
CA ILE A 737 -44.56 1.16 2.41
C ILE A 737 -45.69 0.21 2.03
N ARG A 738 -46.93 0.71 1.97
CA ARG A 738 -48.08 -0.09 1.54
C ARG A 738 -47.91 -0.62 0.11
N GLY A 739 -47.44 0.23 -0.81
CA GLY A 739 -47.13 -0.18 -2.18
C GLY A 739 -46.11 -1.31 -2.23
N LEU A 740 -45.03 -1.23 -1.45
CA LEU A 740 -44.02 -2.29 -1.32
C LEU A 740 -44.59 -3.57 -0.71
N MET A 741 -45.59 -3.49 0.17
CA MET A 741 -46.23 -4.66 0.75
C MET A 741 -47.16 -5.37 -0.24
N LEU A 742 -47.79 -4.62 -1.15
CA LEU A 742 -48.71 -5.14 -2.17
C LEU A 742 -47.98 -5.62 -3.44
N ASP A 743 -46.76 -5.15 -3.67
CA ASP A 743 -45.96 -5.52 -4.83
C ASP A 743 -45.38 -6.95 -4.67
N GLU A 744 -45.88 -7.88 -5.49
CA GLU A 744 -45.38 -9.26 -5.54
C GLU A 744 -43.91 -9.33 -5.98
N HIS A 745 -43.40 -8.31 -6.67
CA HIS A 745 -42.00 -8.19 -7.08
C HIS A 745 -41.13 -7.40 -6.09
N ALA A 746 -41.68 -7.00 -4.94
CA ALA A 746 -40.94 -6.26 -3.92
C ALA A 746 -39.80 -7.08 -3.28
N GLY A 747 -39.78 -8.40 -3.44
CA GLY A 747 -38.68 -9.25 -3.01
C GLY A 747 -39.11 -10.71 -2.88
N LYS A 748 -38.14 -11.63 -2.91
CA LYS A 748 -38.41 -13.08 -2.81
C LYS A 748 -38.77 -13.56 -1.39
N ASN A 749 -38.54 -12.71 -0.39
CA ASN A 749 -38.73 -13.01 1.04
C ASN A 749 -38.90 -11.72 1.84
N ASN A 750 -39.18 -11.83 3.15
CA ASN A 750 -39.45 -10.66 3.99
C ASN A 750 -38.19 -9.86 4.31
N VAL A 751 -36.99 -10.47 4.26
CA VAL A 751 -35.72 -9.72 4.35
C VAL A 751 -35.61 -8.68 3.24
N ASN A 752 -35.86 -9.06 1.98
CA ASN A 752 -35.79 -8.14 0.83
C ASN A 752 -36.86 -7.04 0.89
N ARG A 753 -38.06 -7.37 1.38
CA ARG A 753 -39.14 -6.39 1.56
C ARG A 753 -38.81 -5.39 2.67
N MET A 754 -38.30 -5.87 3.80
CA MET A 754 -37.90 -5.02 4.92
C MET A 754 -36.73 -4.10 4.55
N GLU A 755 -35.75 -4.56 3.76
CA GLU A 755 -34.70 -3.71 3.18
C GLU A 755 -35.30 -2.49 2.45
N LYS A 756 -36.25 -2.71 1.54
CA LYS A 756 -36.91 -1.61 0.80
C LYS A 756 -37.74 -0.71 1.70
N ILE A 757 -38.43 -1.27 2.70
CA ILE A 757 -39.19 -0.50 3.69
C ILE A 757 -38.26 0.39 4.53
N PHE A 758 -37.11 -0.12 4.95
CA PHE A 758 -36.10 0.66 5.67
C PHE A 758 -35.59 1.84 4.84
N ALA A 759 -35.27 1.61 3.57
CA ALA A 759 -34.87 2.68 2.65
C ALA A 759 -35.98 3.73 2.47
N ALA A 760 -37.24 3.29 2.33
CA ALA A 760 -38.40 4.18 2.25
C ALA A 760 -38.52 5.08 3.49
N VAL A 761 -38.26 4.54 4.69
CA VAL A 761 -38.29 5.32 5.94
C VAL A 761 -37.11 6.29 6.07
N LEU A 762 -35.89 5.88 5.71
CA LEU A 762 -34.72 6.76 5.80
C LEU A 762 -34.81 7.97 4.88
N SER A 763 -35.54 7.86 3.77
CA SER A 763 -35.83 9.01 2.89
C SER A 763 -36.82 10.03 3.49
N ARG A 764 -37.38 9.81 4.69
CA ARG A 764 -38.36 10.70 5.33
C ARG A 764 -37.68 11.64 6.33
N PRO A 765 -38.20 12.88 6.54
CA PRO A 765 -37.69 13.79 7.56
C PRO A 765 -37.71 13.18 8.96
N GLU A 766 -36.72 13.46 9.80
CA GLU A 766 -36.63 12.88 11.15
C GLU A 766 -37.83 13.30 12.02
N THR A 767 -38.08 14.60 12.09
CA THR A 767 -39.14 15.20 12.90
C THR A 767 -40.16 15.91 12.02
N ASP A 768 -41.43 15.77 12.38
CA ASP A 768 -42.54 16.48 11.77
C ASP A 768 -43.70 16.43 12.76
N SER A 769 -44.06 17.58 13.31
CA SER A 769 -45.06 17.70 14.37
C SER A 769 -46.48 17.40 13.88
N SER A 770 -46.72 17.36 12.57
CA SER A 770 -48.03 17.05 12.00
C SER A 770 -48.34 15.55 11.99
N ARG A 771 -47.33 14.68 12.19
CA ARG A 771 -47.48 13.23 12.09
C ARG A 771 -48.31 12.65 13.24
N THR A 772 -49.12 11.65 12.92
CA THR A 772 -49.86 10.86 13.92
C THR A 772 -48.93 10.01 14.78
N LYS A 773 -49.44 9.49 15.90
CA LYS A 773 -48.66 8.64 16.82
C LYS A 773 -48.18 7.38 16.09
N GLU A 774 -49.00 6.80 15.23
CA GLU A 774 -48.73 5.60 14.44
C GLU A 774 -47.67 5.88 13.36
N THR A 775 -47.78 7.02 12.65
CA THR A 775 -46.76 7.43 11.68
C THR A 775 -45.40 7.61 12.36
N ASN A 776 -45.39 8.27 13.52
CA ASN A 776 -44.16 8.46 14.29
C ASN A 776 -43.59 7.14 14.79
N SER A 777 -44.43 6.23 15.30
CA SER A 777 -44.02 4.89 15.75
C SER A 777 -43.35 4.09 14.64
N VAL A 778 -43.96 4.00 13.45
CA VAL A 778 -43.39 3.27 12.31
C VAL A 778 -42.03 3.86 11.91
N TYR A 779 -41.97 5.19 11.72
CA TYR A 779 -40.74 5.82 11.27
C TYR A 779 -39.63 5.84 12.33
N SER A 780 -39.96 6.09 13.61
CA SER A 780 -38.95 6.15 14.67
C SER A 780 -38.38 4.77 14.96
N ARG A 781 -39.22 3.73 15.10
CA ARG A 781 -38.74 2.38 15.42
C ARG A 781 -37.85 1.79 14.34
N ILE A 782 -38.18 2.03 13.07
CA ILE A 782 -37.31 1.64 11.96
C ILE A 782 -35.97 2.40 12.01
N ARG A 783 -35.99 3.71 12.28
CA ARG A 783 -34.74 4.48 12.44
C ARG A 783 -33.92 4.03 13.65
N ASP A 784 -34.55 3.65 14.75
CA ASP A 784 -33.88 3.18 15.96
C ASP A 784 -33.11 1.88 15.69
N MET A 785 -33.63 0.99 14.83
CA MET A 785 -32.89 -0.20 14.38
C MET A 785 -31.66 0.15 13.52
N LEU A 786 -31.74 1.24 12.74
CA LEU A 786 -30.72 1.65 11.77
C LEU A 786 -29.65 2.60 12.38
N ARG A 787 -29.86 3.09 13.59
CA ARG A 787 -28.96 4.03 14.29
C ARG A 787 -28.23 3.38 15.45
N PRO A 788 -27.01 3.82 15.80
CA PRO A 788 -26.26 3.29 16.93
C PRO A 788 -27.10 3.19 18.21
N LEU A 789 -27.18 1.99 18.77
CA LEU A 789 -27.96 1.73 19.97
C LEU A 789 -27.31 2.34 21.21
N LYS A 790 -28.15 2.77 22.15
CA LYS A 790 -27.69 3.15 23.49
C LYS A 790 -27.11 1.92 24.21
N SER A 791 -26.11 2.16 25.06
CA SER A 791 -25.44 1.10 25.83
C SER A 791 -26.43 0.20 26.56
N GLY A 792 -26.32 -1.12 26.37
CA GLY A 792 -27.17 -2.13 26.99
C GLY A 792 -28.43 -2.54 26.21
N LEU A 793 -28.71 -1.92 25.05
CA LEU A 793 -29.78 -2.36 24.15
C LEU A 793 -29.23 -3.33 23.08
N ASN A 794 -30.01 -4.37 22.77
CA ASN A 794 -29.76 -5.29 21.67
C ASN A 794 -30.70 -4.96 20.50
N LEU A 795 -30.23 -5.11 19.27
CA LEU A 795 -31.01 -4.90 18.04
C LEU A 795 -32.27 -5.74 18.02
N ASP A 796 -32.19 -7.03 18.37
CA ASP A 796 -33.35 -7.92 18.41
C ASP A 796 -34.41 -7.37 19.36
N LYS A 797 -33.99 -6.87 20.54
CA LYS A 797 -34.91 -6.27 21.51
C LYS A 797 -35.61 -5.03 20.96
N VAL A 798 -34.90 -4.17 20.22
CA VAL A 798 -35.49 -2.99 19.59
C VAL A 798 -36.49 -3.39 18.50
N ALA A 799 -36.19 -4.43 17.73
CA ALA A 799 -37.12 -5.00 16.76
C ALA A 799 -38.36 -5.59 17.44
N GLU A 800 -38.19 -6.33 18.53
CA GLU A 800 -39.29 -6.90 19.33
C GLU A 800 -40.19 -5.83 19.96
N GLU A 801 -39.60 -4.74 20.45
CA GLU A 801 -40.35 -3.58 20.94
C GLU A 801 -41.18 -2.95 19.82
N ALA A 802 -40.64 -2.85 18.60
CA ALA A 802 -41.38 -2.37 17.45
C ALA A 802 -42.57 -3.28 17.11
N VAL A 803 -42.35 -4.61 17.07
CA VAL A 803 -43.42 -5.60 16.84
C VAL A 803 -44.52 -5.45 17.89
N THR A 804 -44.14 -5.40 19.17
CA THR A 804 -45.09 -5.28 20.29
C THR A 804 -45.89 -4.00 20.21
N GLU A 805 -45.22 -2.86 19.96
CA GLU A 805 -45.87 -1.57 19.85
C GLU A 805 -46.83 -1.54 18.65
N TRP A 806 -46.40 -1.98 17.47
CA TRP A 806 -47.25 -1.97 16.28
C TRP A 806 -48.46 -2.90 16.42
N SER A 807 -48.30 -4.07 17.03
CA SER A 807 -49.42 -4.95 17.38
C SER A 807 -50.39 -4.29 18.37
N GLN A 808 -49.88 -3.58 19.40
CA GLN A 808 -50.74 -2.87 20.34
C GLN A 808 -51.51 -1.73 19.67
N LEU A 809 -50.86 -0.95 18.80
CA LEU A 809 -51.49 0.11 18.02
C LEU A 809 -52.61 -0.42 17.12
N PHE A 810 -52.40 -1.59 16.51
CA PHE A 810 -53.39 -2.25 15.69
C PHE A 810 -54.59 -2.75 16.52
N GLU A 811 -54.35 -3.39 17.66
CA GLU A 811 -55.43 -3.87 18.55
C GLU A 811 -56.19 -2.72 19.24
N ASP A 812 -55.53 -1.59 19.53
CA ASP A 812 -56.20 -0.35 19.91
C ASP A 812 -57.12 0.13 18.76
N SER A 813 -56.65 0.09 17.51
CA SER A 813 -57.43 0.52 16.35
C SER A 813 -58.71 -0.29 16.17
N LYS A 814 -58.60 -1.63 16.29
CA LYS A 814 -59.76 -2.52 16.21
C LYS A 814 -60.81 -2.21 17.28
N ARG A 815 -60.37 -1.99 18.53
CA ARG A 815 -61.29 -1.68 19.64
C ARG A 815 -62.02 -0.37 19.40
N ASP A 816 -61.32 0.69 19.03
CA ASP A 816 -61.93 1.96 18.68
C ASP A 816 -62.93 1.84 17.50
N ASN A 817 -62.57 1.08 16.46
CA ASN A 817 -63.46 0.87 15.31
C ASN A 817 -64.70 0.06 15.71
N SER A 818 -64.56 -0.93 16.61
CA SER A 818 -65.71 -1.69 17.13
C SER A 818 -66.64 -0.82 17.98
N LEU A 819 -66.11 0.15 18.72
CA LEU A 819 -66.88 1.12 19.51
C LEU A 819 -67.55 2.22 18.67
N LEU A 820 -67.17 2.37 17.39
CA LEU A 820 -67.80 3.28 16.43
C LEU A 820 -68.89 2.61 15.57
N VAL A 821 -68.92 1.27 15.57
CA VAL A 821 -69.93 0.45 14.83
C VAL A 821 -71.13 0.10 15.73
N TYR A 822 -70.95 0.16 17.06
CA TYR A 822 -72.02 0.21 18.06
C TYR A 822 -72.38 1.65 18.40
#